data_AF-A0A1Y2BSN7-F1
#
_entry.id   AF-A0A1Y2BSN7-F1
#
_cell.length_a   1.000
_cell.length_b   1.000
_cell.length_c   1.000
_cell.angle_alpha   90.00
_cell.angle_beta   90.00
_cell.angle_gamma   90.00
#
_symmetry.space_group_name_H-M   'P 1'
#
loop_
_entity.id
_entity.type
_entity.pdbx_description
1 polymer ?
#
loop_
_entity_poly.entity_id
_entity_poly.type
_entity_poly.pdbx_seq_one_letter_code
_entity_poly.pdbx_strand_id
1 'polypeptide(L)'
;MFILVSLSKKVYSNGINVSNEDELNNALNQNYTDIIITSSFSIKNNYCFFPGDNNSINISGITNDIILTIENEDIELQFKEYDYIEIKNLTFNGNIHIINCYYTNIVNIKFNGVFFGDNDDFYFITFKNIEYINSQHKISDYGFIFYNSLVSITGSKFIGSKSISKYILYSESNSEIGYYTSLSINNSYFSGEYMCGIIESLMTISSITNTDFANAVALNGSVFNDKKGILYVYGCKLINNYSYDSGGIFYSESFEMVTGFNLYISNSTAIHNGGIIYATSTPENRFNNVEFANIIVENINIPIYSNNPGIIASINDYSGLNIINIQVNNITCSEKNSCSLFDLKVYSNIYIDNININNIKFRNSDGLLIRYDDSFQTDVVIINLKLNNITNYGNDFSTIIASIINGNITMNGVEVNNFNGLNSDFIHCSNECYINLDEIYVDNVEICNTGNLININSGMVVMDNSEINNITINNPIINMSTGNIWINNSKFNNLYNISSSRYLYFDSDNDNNKKSNNLIIISNEYGDININNTIFSGFNGCYGFPLYGQVNLILENIYVENSYFENGFIFIKPSIINTTYQYDVKISNSDFKNNTSMNGSIIHIDYAEFVNYNILIDNSSFESNNAKQNGGIIYSLYYSPYKIVNFYNCIFKDNKAHIGNISYSYSITSEPFFNNKNEIIINNGIESFATNPSKIKINKIFSNNINIISGYHINDIISFYLFDDYDNLIDMGSDLDEMKIEELVFFSIEMNDKQNAIIQGQNKNYCWGTTCTFSNFEIIGNPGIYELIFKIMNFGKYKKFENSTYSLKLTINECDKNKYLYQIRKNENFKSCYMPICEPVCSNNGVCINDNICECSKRYTGKTCNEYYKLKRWKLYDILVRVISIGLIIISIFLLIALFIYKENNIIKKGIFIDLWFSFN
;
A
#
# COMPACT_ATOMS: atom_id res chain seq x y z
N MET A 1 66.25 39.54 -7.06
CA MET A 1 65.84 39.09 -5.72
C MET A 1 66.92 38.25 -5.02
N PHE A 2 67.54 37.25 -5.66
CA PHE A 2 68.61 36.42 -5.05
C PHE A 2 69.89 37.17 -4.58
N ILE A 3 70.27 38.31 -5.18
CA ILE A 3 71.46 39.10 -4.79
C ILE A 3 71.16 40.09 -3.63
N LEU A 4 69.90 40.46 -3.41
CA LEU A 4 69.50 41.32 -2.27
C LEU A 4 69.32 40.50 -0.97
N VAL A 5 68.99 39.21 -1.06
CA VAL A 5 68.90 38.30 0.09
C VAL A 5 70.28 37.94 0.66
N SER A 6 71.36 38.02 -0.13
CA SER A 6 72.74 37.75 0.36
C SER A 6 73.39 38.93 1.09
N LEU A 7 72.76 40.10 1.11
CA LEU A 7 73.26 41.30 1.80
C LEU A 7 72.45 41.67 3.06
N SER A 8 71.44 40.88 3.44
CA SER A 8 70.81 41.06 4.75
C SER A 8 71.84 40.77 5.84
N LYS A 9 72.07 41.75 6.71
CA LYS A 9 72.92 41.59 7.89
C LYS A 9 72.51 40.29 8.58
N LYS A 10 73.48 39.40 8.86
CA LYS A 10 73.32 38.36 9.88
C LYS A 10 72.93 39.08 11.17
N VAL A 11 71.64 39.15 11.44
CA VAL A 11 71.13 39.51 12.76
C VAL A 11 71.56 38.34 13.63
N TYR A 12 72.56 38.56 14.47
CA TYR A 12 72.93 37.57 15.49
C TYR A 12 71.72 37.47 16.41
N SER A 13 71.05 36.32 16.41
CA SER A 13 69.99 36.09 17.37
C SER A 13 70.62 36.06 18.76
N ASN A 14 70.20 36.98 19.62
CA ASN A 14 70.59 36.95 21.01
C ASN A 14 69.72 35.88 21.67
N GLY A 15 70.34 34.76 22.00
CA GLY A 15 69.73 33.66 22.73
C GLY A 15 69.95 33.76 24.24
N ILE A 16 68.94 33.42 25.03
CA ILE A 16 69.03 33.35 26.50
C ILE A 16 68.32 32.12 27.04
N ASN A 17 68.93 31.49 28.05
CA ASN A 17 68.32 30.42 28.82
C ASN A 17 67.54 31.02 29.99
N VAL A 18 66.32 30.56 30.21
CA VAL A 18 65.41 31.06 31.22
C VAL A 18 64.89 29.90 32.07
N SER A 19 64.90 30.09 33.39
CA SER A 19 64.52 29.06 34.37
C SER A 19 63.38 29.47 35.32
N ASN A 20 62.99 30.74 35.31
CA ASN A 20 61.96 31.32 36.18
C ASN A 20 61.29 32.55 35.52
N GLU A 21 60.19 33.04 36.12
CA GLU A 21 59.40 34.18 35.63
C GLU A 21 60.21 35.49 35.53
N ASP A 22 61.08 35.77 36.51
CA ASP A 22 61.91 36.99 36.52
C ASP A 22 62.91 36.99 35.36
N GLU A 23 63.54 35.84 35.09
CA GLU A 23 64.42 35.65 33.93
C GLU A 23 63.66 35.76 32.60
N LEU A 24 62.43 35.25 32.52
CA LEU A 24 61.58 35.39 31.35
C LEU A 24 61.28 36.88 31.09
N ASN A 25 60.80 37.57 32.12
CA ASN A 25 60.50 39.00 32.06
C ASN A 25 61.74 39.83 31.66
N ASN A 26 62.91 39.51 32.22
CA ASN A 26 64.16 40.17 31.86
C ASN A 26 64.57 39.89 30.40
N ALA A 27 64.41 38.65 29.93
CA ALA A 27 64.71 38.29 28.54
C ALA A 27 63.82 39.08 27.56
N LEU A 28 62.54 39.22 27.88
CA LEU A 28 61.58 39.95 27.06
C LEU A 28 61.86 41.46 27.05
N ASN A 29 62.14 42.06 28.21
CA ASN A 29 62.50 43.49 28.32
C ASN A 29 63.83 43.85 27.66
N GLN A 30 64.72 42.88 27.44
CA GLN A 30 66.02 43.06 26.78
C GLN A 30 66.00 42.71 25.28
N ASN A 31 64.82 42.49 24.67
CA ASN A 31 64.64 42.19 23.26
C ASN A 31 65.42 40.94 22.78
N TYR A 32 65.58 39.90 23.62
CA TYR A 32 66.12 38.62 23.17
C TYR A 32 65.14 37.97 22.17
N THR A 33 65.66 37.46 21.05
CA THR A 33 64.83 36.85 20.01
C THR A 33 64.70 35.35 20.15
N ASP A 34 65.64 34.68 20.85
CA ASP A 34 65.61 33.25 21.12
C ASP A 34 65.61 32.98 22.63
N ILE A 35 64.47 32.58 23.19
CA ILE A 35 64.31 32.28 24.62
C ILE A 35 64.19 30.77 24.78
N ILE A 36 65.12 30.16 25.52
CA ILE A 36 65.14 28.72 25.80
C ILE A 36 64.75 28.47 27.26
N ILE A 37 63.57 27.92 27.48
CA ILE A 37 63.09 27.54 28.80
C ILE A 37 63.78 26.24 29.22
N THR A 38 64.49 26.28 30.34
CA THR A 38 65.31 25.16 30.85
C THR A 38 64.68 24.43 32.02
N SER A 39 63.68 25.01 32.67
CA SER A 39 62.93 24.41 33.79
C SER A 39 61.48 24.90 33.80
N SER A 40 60.58 24.08 34.34
CA SER A 40 59.16 24.43 34.49
C SER A 40 58.96 25.53 35.53
N PHE A 41 58.11 26.51 35.24
CA PHE A 41 57.72 27.57 36.19
C PHE A 41 56.33 28.15 35.84
N SER A 42 55.80 28.96 36.75
CA SER A 42 54.52 29.63 36.58
C SER A 42 54.67 31.14 36.42
N ILE A 43 53.75 31.75 35.68
CA ILE A 43 53.61 33.19 35.41
C ILE A 43 52.42 33.69 36.23
N LYS A 44 52.61 34.80 36.95
CA LYS A 44 51.62 35.38 37.88
C LYS A 44 50.96 36.65 37.40
N ASN A 45 51.56 37.32 36.41
CA ASN A 45 51.08 38.59 35.89
C ASN A 45 50.67 38.47 34.42
N ASN A 46 49.86 39.42 33.94
CA ASN A 46 49.64 39.62 32.52
C ASN A 46 50.92 40.13 31.87
N TYR A 47 51.28 39.53 30.74
CA TYR A 47 52.42 39.94 29.96
C TYR A 47 51.95 40.31 28.56
N CYS A 48 52.26 41.55 28.17
CA CYS A 48 51.98 42.07 26.85
C CYS A 48 53.30 42.41 26.17
N PHE A 49 53.63 41.66 25.12
CA PHE A 49 54.87 41.81 24.38
C PHE A 49 54.65 42.63 23.13
N PHE A 50 55.54 43.60 22.92
CA PHE A 50 55.66 44.36 21.70
C PHE A 50 57.04 44.06 21.09
N PRO A 51 57.19 43.97 19.77
CA PRO A 51 58.49 43.93 19.15
C PRO A 51 59.22 45.22 19.52
N GLY A 52 60.41 45.10 20.11
CA GLY A 52 61.33 46.24 20.22
C GLY A 52 61.90 46.56 18.83
N ASP A 53 63.22 46.61 18.71
CA ASP A 53 63.88 46.69 17.40
C ASP A 53 63.83 45.36 16.61
N ASN A 54 63.38 44.27 17.26
CA ASN A 54 63.33 42.93 16.70
C ASN A 54 61.87 42.51 16.47
N ASN A 55 61.51 42.32 15.21
CA ASN A 55 60.16 41.89 14.82
C ASN A 55 59.94 40.37 14.94
N SER A 56 60.86 39.63 15.56
CA SER A 56 60.78 38.17 15.67
C SER A 56 61.08 37.67 17.08
N ILE A 57 60.30 36.69 17.55
CA ILE A 57 60.52 36.02 18.84
C ILE A 57 60.33 34.50 18.71
N ASN A 58 61.23 33.73 19.34
CA ASN A 58 61.19 32.29 19.41
C ASN A 58 61.32 31.84 20.88
N ILE A 59 60.30 31.14 21.38
CA ILE A 59 60.24 30.59 22.74
C ILE A 59 60.25 29.07 22.63
N SER A 60 61.27 28.42 23.20
CA SER A 60 61.41 26.97 23.09
C SER A 60 61.73 26.32 24.43
N GLY A 61 61.13 25.17 24.73
CA GLY A 61 61.64 24.31 25.79
C GLY A 61 62.79 23.45 25.30
N ILE A 62 63.71 23.08 26.20
CA ILE A 62 64.71 22.03 25.92
C ILE A 62 64.00 20.70 25.58
N THR A 63 62.87 20.43 26.23
CA THR A 63 62.03 19.24 26.00
C THR A 63 60.56 19.60 26.14
N ASN A 64 59.67 18.87 25.46
CA ASN A 64 58.22 19.08 25.56
C ASN A 64 57.63 18.83 26.97
N ASP A 65 58.38 18.21 27.88
CA ASP A 65 57.99 18.01 29.28
C ASP A 65 58.20 19.26 30.17
N ILE A 66 58.83 20.31 29.64
CA ILE A 66 58.97 21.58 30.36
C ILE A 66 57.62 22.29 30.35
N ILE A 67 57.13 22.64 31.54
CA ILE A 67 55.79 23.21 31.73
C ILE A 67 55.90 24.70 32.03
N LEU A 68 55.34 25.52 31.14
CA LEU A 68 55.10 26.93 31.39
C LEU A 68 53.63 27.10 31.78
N THR A 69 53.35 27.51 33.02
CA THR A 69 51.98 27.65 33.54
C THR A 69 51.63 29.12 33.75
N ILE A 70 50.40 29.54 33.51
CA ILE A 70 49.84 30.82 33.93
C ILE A 70 48.94 30.52 35.14
N GLU A 71 49.24 31.10 36.31
CA GLU A 71 48.55 30.71 37.57
C GLU A 71 47.06 31.08 37.60
N ASN A 72 46.66 32.13 36.87
CA ASN A 72 45.28 32.61 36.82
C ASN A 72 44.75 32.51 35.38
N GLU A 73 43.58 31.90 35.21
CA GLU A 73 42.94 31.72 33.90
C GLU A 73 42.41 33.04 33.30
N ASP A 74 42.36 34.12 34.07
CA ASP A 74 42.10 35.48 33.57
C ASP A 74 43.37 36.16 33.03
N ILE A 75 44.53 35.52 33.21
CA ILE A 75 45.81 36.02 32.72
C ILE A 75 46.10 35.40 31.35
N GLU A 76 46.64 36.22 30.46
CA GLU A 76 47.01 35.84 29.11
C GLU A 76 48.42 36.31 28.75
N LEU A 77 49.07 35.51 27.91
CA LEU A 77 50.34 35.85 27.29
C LEU A 77 50.06 36.53 25.94
N GLN A 78 50.14 37.86 25.90
CA GLN A 78 49.84 38.63 24.69
C GLN A 78 51.11 38.92 23.88
N PHE A 79 51.06 38.69 22.58
CA PHE A 79 52.05 39.12 21.60
C PHE A 79 51.37 40.10 20.63
N LYS A 80 51.93 41.29 20.45
CA LYS A 80 51.38 42.34 19.59
C LYS A 80 52.38 42.73 18.51
N GLU A 81 51.94 42.82 17.26
CA GLU A 81 52.67 43.46 16.15
C GLU A 81 53.99 42.77 15.72
N TYR A 82 54.21 41.49 16.07
CA TYR A 82 55.42 40.77 15.64
C TYR A 82 55.33 40.28 14.18
N ASP A 83 56.40 40.39 13.40
CA ASP A 83 56.47 39.76 12.07
C ASP A 83 56.56 38.24 12.17
N TYR A 84 57.22 37.71 13.20
CA TYR A 84 57.44 36.27 13.36
C TYR A 84 57.43 35.82 14.83
N ILE A 85 56.58 34.85 15.15
CA ILE A 85 56.52 34.18 16.46
C ILE A 85 56.75 32.69 16.24
N GLU A 86 57.66 32.09 17.01
CA GLU A 86 57.76 30.63 17.12
C GLU A 86 57.66 30.20 18.57
N ILE A 87 56.79 29.23 18.88
CA ILE A 87 56.74 28.58 20.19
C ILE A 87 56.90 27.08 19.96
N LYS A 88 57.85 26.42 20.62
CA LYS A 88 58.08 24.98 20.39
C LYS A 88 58.58 24.17 21.57
N ASN A 89 58.37 22.85 21.49
CA ASN A 89 58.96 21.85 22.40
C ASN A 89 58.70 22.15 23.89
N LEU A 90 57.48 22.49 24.28
CA LEU A 90 57.11 22.70 25.69
C LEU A 90 55.64 22.32 25.95
N THR A 91 55.30 22.15 27.22
CA THR A 91 53.91 22.09 27.70
C THR A 91 53.50 23.50 28.15
N PHE A 92 52.40 24.02 27.63
CA PHE A 92 51.90 25.35 27.94
C PHE A 92 50.53 25.24 28.60
N ASN A 93 50.42 25.68 29.85
CA ASN A 93 49.18 25.70 30.62
C ASN A 93 48.75 27.16 30.83
N GLY A 94 47.90 27.71 29.99
CA GLY A 94 47.46 29.11 30.07
C GLY A 94 46.92 29.63 28.75
N ASN A 95 46.49 30.89 28.73
CA ASN A 95 45.96 31.53 27.53
C ASN A 95 47.06 32.24 26.74
N ILE A 96 46.99 32.15 25.41
CA ILE A 96 47.87 32.88 24.48
C ILE A 96 47.00 33.78 23.59
N HIS A 97 47.44 35.02 23.42
CA HIS A 97 46.76 36.02 22.61
C HIS A 97 47.76 36.61 21.60
N ILE A 98 47.52 36.40 20.31
CA ILE A 98 48.31 36.91 19.19
C ILE A 98 47.53 38.04 18.55
N ILE A 99 48.10 39.24 18.52
CA ILE A 99 47.45 40.45 17.99
C ILE A 99 48.28 41.02 16.86
N ASN A 100 47.74 41.06 15.65
CA ASN A 100 48.40 41.63 14.47
C ASN A 100 49.82 41.11 14.23
N CYS A 101 50.04 39.78 14.33
CA CYS A 101 51.37 39.19 14.17
C CYS A 101 51.52 38.37 12.88
N TYR A 102 52.38 38.83 11.95
CA TYR A 102 52.44 38.39 10.53
C TYR A 102 52.50 36.87 10.36
N TYR A 103 53.40 36.22 11.10
CA TYR A 103 53.61 34.79 11.04
C TYR A 103 53.77 34.20 12.44
N THR A 104 52.94 33.23 12.81
CA THR A 104 53.00 32.53 14.10
C THR A 104 53.13 31.02 13.86
N ASN A 105 54.11 30.38 14.49
CA ASN A 105 54.39 28.95 14.36
C ASN A 105 54.46 28.28 15.73
N ILE A 106 53.58 27.31 15.97
CA ILE A 106 53.46 26.59 17.24
C ILE A 106 53.71 25.11 16.96
N VAL A 107 54.80 24.55 17.49
CA VAL A 107 55.32 23.24 17.07
C VAL A 107 55.65 22.33 18.25
N ASN A 108 55.12 21.10 18.24
CA ASN A 108 55.42 20.07 19.25
C ASN A 108 55.13 20.57 20.68
N ILE A 109 53.92 21.05 20.89
CA ILE A 109 53.46 21.61 22.17
C ILE A 109 52.28 20.82 22.72
N LYS A 110 52.30 20.57 24.03
CA LYS A 110 51.11 20.16 24.79
C LYS A 110 50.42 21.43 25.28
N PHE A 111 49.30 21.80 24.69
CA PHE A 111 48.60 23.06 24.97
C PHE A 111 47.37 22.81 25.85
N ASN A 112 47.26 23.59 26.92
CA ASN A 112 46.13 23.58 27.84
C ASN A 112 45.71 25.01 28.16
N GLY A 113 44.72 25.51 27.45
CA GLY A 113 44.14 26.84 27.66
C GLY A 113 43.36 27.31 26.44
N VAL A 114 43.22 28.63 26.31
CA VAL A 114 42.59 29.26 25.15
C VAL A 114 43.64 29.93 24.29
N PHE A 115 43.55 29.74 22.97
CA PHE A 115 44.36 30.45 21.99
C PHE A 115 43.50 31.47 21.25
N PHE A 116 43.95 32.72 21.19
CA PHE A 116 43.25 33.81 20.54
C PHE A 116 44.15 34.48 19.51
N GLY A 117 43.75 34.48 18.24
CA GLY A 117 44.40 35.20 17.16
C GLY A 117 43.48 36.31 16.65
N ASP A 118 43.86 37.56 16.91
CA ASP A 118 43.10 38.76 16.58
C ASP A 118 43.91 39.68 15.68
N ASN A 119 43.41 39.90 14.49
CA ASN A 119 44.27 40.15 13.35
C ASN A 119 43.47 41.05 12.41
N ASP A 120 43.99 42.22 12.08
CA ASP A 120 43.31 43.20 11.20
C ASP A 120 43.41 42.82 9.71
N ASP A 121 44.41 41.99 9.35
CA ASP A 121 44.78 41.58 7.99
C ASP A 121 44.95 40.04 7.89
N PHE A 122 45.41 39.51 6.75
CA PHE A 122 45.67 38.07 6.56
C PHE A 122 46.97 37.61 7.20
N TYR A 123 46.86 37.14 8.43
CA TYR A 123 47.96 36.70 9.27
C TYR A 123 48.12 35.17 9.28
N PHE A 124 49.35 34.66 9.13
CA PHE A 124 49.60 33.22 9.02
C PHE A 124 49.82 32.58 10.39
N ILE A 125 49.03 31.56 10.74
CA ILE A 125 49.18 30.82 12.00
C ILE A 125 49.32 29.33 11.70
N THR A 126 50.44 28.73 12.08
CA THR A 126 50.75 27.32 11.85
C THR A 126 50.83 26.57 13.18
N PHE A 127 50.10 25.45 13.26
CA PHE A 127 50.16 24.48 14.36
C PHE A 127 50.65 23.15 13.83
N LYS A 128 51.71 22.60 14.43
CA LYS A 128 52.27 21.31 14.02
C LYS A 128 52.53 20.40 15.21
N ASN A 129 51.99 19.18 15.18
CA ASN A 129 52.16 18.19 16.24
C ASN A 129 51.75 18.73 17.62
N ILE A 130 50.59 19.39 17.69
CA ILE A 130 50.03 19.88 18.95
C ILE A 130 49.24 18.77 19.62
N GLU A 131 49.33 18.67 20.94
CA GLU A 131 48.39 17.91 21.76
C GLU A 131 47.60 18.89 22.63
N TYR A 132 46.33 19.08 22.31
CA TYR A 132 45.45 20.03 22.99
C TYR A 132 44.44 19.35 23.89
N ILE A 133 44.36 19.81 25.14
CA ILE A 133 43.31 19.48 26.10
C ILE A 133 43.06 20.72 26.95
N ASN A 134 41.86 21.28 26.96
CA ASN A 134 41.52 22.37 27.88
C ASN A 134 41.01 21.81 29.20
N SER A 135 41.75 21.98 30.30
CA SER A 135 41.32 21.57 31.63
C SER A 135 41.04 22.76 32.56
N GLN A 136 40.88 23.97 32.01
CA GLN A 136 40.62 25.18 32.79
C GLN A 136 39.25 25.13 33.49
N HIS A 137 39.12 25.79 34.63
CA HIS A 137 37.86 25.92 35.36
C HIS A 137 36.90 26.91 34.67
N LYS A 138 37.44 27.94 34.04
CA LYS A 138 36.71 28.94 33.27
C LYS A 138 36.22 28.31 31.97
N ILE A 139 34.92 28.39 31.77
CA ILE A 139 34.28 27.96 30.53
C ILE A 139 34.51 29.05 29.47
N SER A 140 35.13 28.66 28.36
CA SER A 140 35.22 29.45 27.14
C SER A 140 34.19 28.94 26.14
N ASP A 141 33.73 29.80 25.24
CA ASP A 141 32.94 29.35 24.11
C ASP A 141 33.76 28.49 23.16
N TYR A 142 35.04 28.86 22.97
CA TYR A 142 35.94 28.20 22.03
C TYR A 142 37.31 27.90 22.63
N GLY A 143 37.98 26.87 22.11
CA GLY A 143 39.35 26.55 22.47
C GLY A 143 40.38 27.40 21.73
N PHE A 144 40.19 27.56 20.42
CA PHE A 144 41.01 28.39 19.54
C PHE A 144 40.10 29.33 18.76
N ILE A 145 40.46 30.61 18.74
CA ILE A 145 39.69 31.68 18.10
C ILE A 145 40.60 32.37 17.09
N PHE A 146 40.16 32.47 15.84
CA PHE A 146 40.93 33.06 14.75
C PHE A 146 40.09 34.09 13.98
N TYR A 147 40.42 35.37 14.13
CA TYR A 147 39.89 36.44 13.30
C TYR A 147 40.86 36.74 12.16
N ASN A 148 40.35 36.87 10.93
CA ASN A 148 41.10 37.24 9.71
C ASN A 148 42.41 36.46 9.46
N SER A 149 42.52 35.22 9.96
CA SER A 149 43.78 34.47 9.92
C SER A 149 43.80 33.38 8.84
N LEU A 150 44.99 33.08 8.32
CA LEU A 150 45.30 31.95 7.46
C LEU A 150 45.93 30.84 8.33
N VAL A 151 45.10 29.90 8.76
CA VAL A 151 45.45 28.89 9.76
C VAL A 151 45.81 27.56 9.10
N SER A 152 46.90 26.93 9.54
CA SER A 152 47.33 25.59 9.11
C SER A 152 47.62 24.68 10.30
N ILE A 153 46.87 23.58 10.46
CA ILE A 153 47.01 22.58 11.52
C ILE A 153 47.45 21.25 10.91
N THR A 154 48.57 20.69 11.38
CA THR A 154 49.13 19.44 10.82
C THR A 154 49.62 18.46 11.90
N GLY A 155 49.27 17.18 11.77
CA GLY A 155 49.79 16.13 12.67
C GLY A 155 49.36 16.28 14.13
N SER A 156 48.26 16.98 14.39
CA SER A 156 47.88 17.44 15.74
C SER A 156 46.69 16.66 16.30
N LYS A 157 46.55 16.68 17.62
CA LYS A 157 45.50 16.01 18.39
C LYS A 157 44.79 17.02 19.27
N PHE A 158 43.48 17.18 19.12
CA PHE A 158 42.67 18.10 19.91
C PHE A 158 41.56 17.33 20.62
N ILE A 159 41.43 17.55 21.93
CA ILE A 159 40.42 16.91 22.76
C ILE A 159 39.61 18.01 23.46
N GLY A 160 38.32 18.01 23.18
CA GLY A 160 37.32 18.85 23.82
C GLY A 160 37.15 18.53 25.30
N SER A 161 36.51 19.43 26.03
CA SER A 161 36.29 19.29 27.45
C SER A 161 35.09 20.13 27.91
N LYS A 162 34.72 19.98 29.18
CA LYS A 162 33.68 20.81 29.81
C LYS A 162 34.03 22.30 29.89
N SER A 163 35.29 22.65 29.65
CA SER A 163 35.79 24.03 29.64
C SER A 163 35.49 24.73 28.31
N ILE A 164 34.96 24.01 27.31
CA ILE A 164 34.57 24.54 25.99
C ILE A 164 33.06 24.35 25.84
N SER A 165 32.30 25.43 25.70
CA SER A 165 30.84 25.39 25.66
C SER A 165 30.26 25.19 24.25
N LYS A 166 31.01 25.57 23.20
CA LYS A 166 30.55 25.50 21.79
C LYS A 166 31.44 24.63 20.92
N TYR A 167 32.59 25.13 20.46
CA TYR A 167 33.46 24.43 19.49
C TYR A 167 34.94 24.50 19.87
N ILE A 168 35.73 23.50 19.50
CA ILE A 168 37.19 23.53 19.71
C ILE A 168 37.83 24.67 18.92
N LEU A 169 37.45 24.83 17.65
CA LEU A 169 37.98 25.85 16.73
C LEU A 169 36.87 26.81 16.29
N TYR A 170 37.17 28.10 16.31
CA TYR A 170 36.36 29.16 15.71
C TYR A 170 37.22 29.97 14.74
N SER A 171 36.75 30.12 13.50
CA SER A 171 37.39 30.98 12.50
C SER A 171 36.39 31.91 11.86
N GLU A 172 36.70 33.21 11.82
CA GLU A 172 35.84 34.22 11.23
C GLU A 172 36.64 35.21 10.39
N SER A 173 36.10 35.57 9.23
CA SER A 173 36.54 36.74 8.47
C SER A 173 35.63 37.94 8.72
N ASN A 174 36.20 39.14 8.78
CA ASN A 174 35.43 40.37 8.86
C ASN A 174 34.65 40.59 7.55
N SER A 175 33.33 40.47 7.64
CA SER A 175 32.41 40.54 6.50
C SER A 175 32.48 41.84 5.68
N GLU A 176 32.93 42.95 6.26
CA GLU A 176 33.00 44.25 5.56
C GLU A 176 34.05 44.26 4.44
N ILE A 177 35.05 43.38 4.52
CA ILE A 177 36.21 43.41 3.63
C ILE A 177 36.01 42.49 2.40
N GLY A 178 34.98 41.64 2.40
CA GLY A 178 34.64 40.76 1.27
C GLY A 178 35.67 39.68 0.98
N TYR A 179 36.55 39.36 1.92
CA TYR A 179 37.57 38.32 1.78
C TYR A 179 37.27 37.12 2.68
N TYR A 180 37.74 35.94 2.26
CA TYR A 180 37.66 34.71 3.04
C TYR A 180 38.93 34.50 3.87
N THR A 181 38.79 34.05 5.11
CA THR A 181 39.90 33.42 5.84
C THR A 181 40.19 32.02 5.30
N SER A 182 41.29 31.40 5.69
CA SER A 182 41.58 30.01 5.30
C SER A 182 41.90 29.15 6.50
N LEU A 183 41.31 27.96 6.58
CA LEU A 183 41.60 26.97 7.62
C LEU A 183 42.01 25.65 6.96
N SER A 184 43.29 25.30 7.06
CA SER A 184 43.83 24.05 6.51
C SER A 184 44.13 23.05 7.64
N ILE A 185 43.52 21.86 7.61
CA ILE A 185 43.75 20.80 8.60
C ILE A 185 44.19 19.52 7.89
N ASN A 186 45.30 18.91 8.33
CA ASN A 186 45.84 17.71 7.69
C ASN A 186 46.36 16.69 8.71
N ASN A 187 46.08 15.40 8.48
CA ASN A 187 46.60 14.27 9.25
C ASN A 187 46.46 14.46 10.77
N SER A 188 45.29 14.92 11.22
CA SER A 188 45.05 15.30 12.61
C SER A 188 43.94 14.45 13.23
N TYR A 189 43.73 14.60 14.54
CA TYR A 189 42.65 13.96 15.28
C TYR A 189 41.92 14.99 16.15
N PHE A 190 40.60 15.02 16.07
CA PHE A 190 39.75 15.86 16.90
C PHE A 190 38.69 15.00 17.60
N SER A 191 38.50 15.22 18.91
CA SER A 191 37.40 14.62 19.67
C SER A 191 36.68 15.67 20.47
N GLY A 192 35.35 15.72 20.41
CA GLY A 192 34.54 16.58 21.27
C GLY A 192 34.29 16.02 22.68
N GLU A 193 34.59 14.72 22.91
CA GLU A 193 34.29 13.98 24.14
C GLU A 193 32.83 14.09 24.63
N TYR A 194 31.91 14.29 23.69
CA TYR A 194 30.50 14.60 23.89
C TYR A 194 30.24 15.87 24.73
N MET A 195 31.21 16.79 24.77
CA MET A 195 31.12 18.04 25.52
C MET A 195 30.94 19.26 24.62
N CYS A 196 31.53 19.25 23.42
CA CYS A 196 31.49 20.35 22.48
C CYS A 196 31.59 19.87 21.02
N GLY A 197 31.30 20.79 20.09
CA GLY A 197 31.55 20.63 18.67
C GLY A 197 33.02 20.85 18.32
N ILE A 198 33.37 20.67 17.05
CA ILE A 198 34.77 20.73 16.63
C ILE A 198 35.11 22.04 15.92
N ILE A 199 34.43 22.39 14.83
CA ILE A 199 34.75 23.58 14.02
C ILE A 199 33.49 24.40 13.76
N GLU A 200 33.55 25.68 14.11
CA GLU A 200 32.64 26.71 13.59
C GLU A 200 33.43 27.68 12.71
N SER A 201 32.95 27.92 11.49
CA SER A 201 33.56 28.83 10.53
C SER A 201 32.55 29.81 9.95
N LEU A 202 32.96 31.07 9.80
CA LEU A 202 32.17 32.12 9.18
C LEU A 202 33.02 32.84 8.14
N MET A 203 32.59 32.78 6.87
CA MET A 203 33.33 33.35 5.74
C MET A 203 34.77 32.81 5.67
N THR A 204 34.92 31.49 5.76
CA THR A 204 36.22 30.79 5.72
C THR A 204 36.26 29.77 4.59
N ILE A 205 37.42 29.64 3.96
CA ILE A 205 37.77 28.53 3.06
C ILE A 205 38.47 27.45 3.90
N SER A 206 37.74 26.40 4.22
CA SER A 206 38.22 25.28 5.04
C SER A 206 38.66 24.11 4.15
N SER A 207 39.88 23.61 4.33
CA SER A 207 40.45 22.46 3.60
C SER A 207 40.96 21.41 4.57
N ILE A 208 40.28 20.28 4.65
CA ILE A 208 40.45 19.27 5.69
C ILE A 208 40.78 17.93 5.04
N THR A 209 41.92 17.35 5.41
CA THR A 209 42.48 16.16 4.75
C THR A 209 42.91 15.12 5.76
N ASN A 210 42.56 13.84 5.53
CA ASN A 210 43.00 12.67 6.30
C ASN A 210 42.91 12.87 7.82
N THR A 211 41.82 13.46 8.29
CA THR A 211 41.63 13.83 9.70
C THR A 211 40.47 13.04 10.29
N ASP A 212 40.67 12.53 11.51
CA ASP A 212 39.67 11.76 12.23
C ASP A 212 38.91 12.68 13.21
N PHE A 213 37.58 12.64 13.15
CA PHE A 213 36.66 13.41 13.98
C PHE A 213 35.77 12.45 14.78
N ALA A 214 35.76 12.58 16.10
CA ALA A 214 35.02 11.67 16.96
C ALA A 214 34.25 12.37 18.08
N ASN A 215 33.16 11.73 18.52
CA ASN A 215 32.46 12.07 19.77
C ASN A 215 32.09 13.57 19.88
N ALA A 216 31.73 14.22 18.79
CA ALA A 216 31.37 15.64 18.81
C ALA A 216 29.91 15.83 19.22
N VAL A 217 29.62 16.87 20.01
CA VAL A 217 28.25 17.27 20.36
C VAL A 217 28.09 18.77 20.28
N ALA A 218 27.19 19.25 19.44
CA ALA A 218 26.90 20.68 19.33
C ALA A 218 25.41 20.95 19.10
N LEU A 219 25.02 22.23 19.11
CA LEU A 219 23.68 22.64 18.72
C LEU A 219 23.45 22.32 17.24
N ASN A 220 24.22 22.91 16.34
CA ASN A 220 24.22 22.65 14.90
C ASN A 220 25.56 22.05 14.48
N GLY A 221 25.61 21.21 13.45
CA GLY A 221 26.89 20.87 12.80
C GLY A 221 27.96 20.38 13.76
N SER A 222 27.79 19.21 14.38
CA SER A 222 28.64 18.85 15.53
C SER A 222 30.14 18.79 15.19
N VAL A 223 30.48 18.48 13.94
CA VAL A 223 31.87 18.57 13.45
C VAL A 223 32.12 19.89 12.74
N PHE A 224 31.27 20.24 11.76
CA PHE A 224 31.40 21.43 10.93
C PHE A 224 30.11 22.24 10.97
N ASN A 225 30.21 23.47 11.46
CA ASN A 225 29.19 24.50 11.38
C ASN A 225 29.75 25.65 10.54
N ASP A 226 29.55 25.57 9.23
CA ASP A 226 30.09 26.51 8.24
C ASP A 226 29.01 27.49 7.76
N LYS A 227 29.29 28.78 7.87
CA LYS A 227 28.37 29.85 7.49
C LYS A 227 29.03 30.73 6.45
N LYS A 228 28.39 30.90 5.29
CA LYS A 228 28.89 31.74 4.19
C LYS A 228 30.33 31.40 3.76
N GLY A 229 30.72 30.13 3.84
CA GLY A 229 32.08 29.65 3.57
C GLY A 229 32.19 28.71 2.37
N ILE A 230 33.40 28.19 2.18
CA ILE A 230 33.72 27.08 1.27
C ILE A 230 34.37 25.97 2.10
N LEU A 231 33.83 24.75 2.05
CA LEU A 231 34.34 23.63 2.84
C LEU A 231 34.77 22.47 1.94
N TYR A 232 36.03 22.03 2.06
CA TYR A 232 36.57 20.83 1.42
C TYR A 232 36.99 19.81 2.47
N VAL A 233 36.45 18.58 2.41
CA VAL A 233 36.80 17.48 3.32
C VAL A 233 37.18 16.24 2.52
N TYR A 234 38.40 15.73 2.71
CA TYR A 234 38.94 14.61 1.94
C TYR A 234 39.54 13.52 2.84
N GLY A 235 39.15 12.26 2.65
CA GLY A 235 39.79 11.12 3.31
C GLY A 235 39.60 11.06 4.83
N CYS A 236 38.52 11.66 5.35
CA CYS A 236 38.29 11.81 6.79
C CYS A 236 37.37 10.71 7.35
N LYS A 237 37.54 10.37 8.63
CA LYS A 237 36.63 9.49 9.38
C LYS A 237 35.83 10.29 10.41
N LEU A 238 34.52 10.11 10.44
CA LEU A 238 33.61 10.87 11.27
C LEU A 238 32.74 9.90 12.08
N ILE A 239 33.04 9.74 13.37
CA ILE A 239 32.52 8.64 14.21
C ILE A 239 31.82 9.17 15.47
N ASN A 240 30.59 8.71 15.73
CA ASN A 240 29.82 9.04 16.94
C ASN A 240 29.56 10.54 17.16
N ASN A 241 29.20 11.27 16.11
CA ASN A 241 28.96 12.70 16.17
C ASN A 241 27.46 13.00 16.26
N TYR A 242 27.06 13.96 17.07
CA TYR A 242 25.65 14.20 17.38
C TYR A 242 25.30 15.69 17.46
N SER A 243 24.27 16.12 16.75
CA SER A 243 23.73 17.49 16.84
C SER A 243 22.37 17.51 17.53
N TYR A 244 22.17 18.49 18.43
CA TYR A 244 20.87 18.73 19.08
C TYR A 244 19.84 19.40 18.18
N ASP A 245 20.26 19.96 17.04
CA ASP A 245 19.41 20.59 16.05
C ASP A 245 19.66 19.94 14.69
N SER A 246 20.32 20.62 13.75
CA SER A 246 20.44 20.16 12.37
C SER A 246 21.90 19.92 11.95
N GLY A 247 22.11 18.99 11.01
CA GLY A 247 23.44 18.67 10.49
C GLY A 247 24.28 17.91 11.51
N GLY A 248 24.10 16.60 11.63
CA GLY A 248 24.84 15.82 12.63
C GLY A 248 26.35 15.91 12.47
N ILE A 249 26.84 16.10 11.23
CA ILE A 249 28.25 16.35 10.95
C ILE A 249 28.43 17.71 10.28
N PHE A 250 27.71 17.96 9.18
CA PHE A 250 27.81 19.18 8.39
C PHE A 250 26.55 20.01 8.57
N TYR A 251 26.72 21.24 9.05
CA TYR A 251 25.73 22.29 8.99
C TYR A 251 26.27 23.42 8.13
N SER A 252 25.58 23.74 7.04
CA SER A 252 26.01 24.73 6.07
C SER A 252 24.90 25.73 5.76
N GLU A 253 25.11 26.98 6.15
CA GLU A 253 24.13 28.06 5.96
C GLU A 253 24.69 29.14 5.04
N SER A 254 23.97 29.46 3.97
CA SER A 254 24.36 30.48 2.99
C SER A 254 25.76 30.27 2.40
N PHE A 255 26.23 29.02 2.36
CA PHE A 255 27.56 28.62 1.88
C PHE A 255 27.74 28.95 0.39
N GLU A 256 28.96 28.87 -0.13
CA GLU A 256 29.19 28.94 -1.58
C GLU A 256 29.36 27.53 -2.16
N MET A 257 30.12 26.68 -1.46
CA MET A 257 30.31 25.28 -1.86
C MET A 257 30.71 24.40 -0.66
N VAL A 258 30.16 23.19 -0.60
CA VAL A 258 30.54 22.17 0.39
C VAL A 258 30.89 20.89 -0.37
N THR A 259 32.10 20.38 -0.15
CA THR A 259 32.63 19.25 -0.89
C THR A 259 33.21 18.19 0.04
N GLY A 260 32.77 16.94 -0.09
CA GLY A 260 33.25 15.81 0.71
C GLY A 260 33.64 14.59 -0.13
N PHE A 261 34.87 14.12 0.00
CA PHE A 261 35.39 13.00 -0.79
C PHE A 261 36.04 11.92 0.07
N ASN A 262 35.80 10.64 -0.27
CA ASN A 262 36.39 9.48 0.41
C ASN A 262 36.15 9.51 1.92
N LEU A 263 34.89 9.69 2.34
CA LEU A 263 34.51 9.83 3.74
C LEU A 263 33.99 8.52 4.31
N TYR A 264 34.36 8.24 5.56
CA TYR A 264 33.79 7.14 6.34
C TYR A 264 33.04 7.70 7.54
N ILE A 265 31.73 7.48 7.58
CA ILE A 265 30.81 8.04 8.56
C ILE A 265 30.14 6.90 9.31
N SER A 266 30.23 6.92 10.64
CA SER A 266 29.62 5.89 11.47
C SER A 266 28.90 6.48 12.67
N ASN A 267 27.70 5.95 12.95
CA ASN A 267 26.91 6.27 14.15
C ASN A 267 26.80 7.79 14.43
N SER A 268 26.61 8.59 13.38
CA SER A 268 26.50 10.05 13.50
C SER A 268 25.12 10.51 13.05
N THR A 269 24.49 11.43 13.79
CA THR A 269 23.09 11.85 13.54
C THR A 269 22.75 13.22 14.15
N ALA A 270 21.52 13.70 13.94
CA ALA A 270 20.95 14.93 14.50
C ALA A 270 19.52 14.72 15.04
N ILE A 271 18.98 15.63 15.84
CA ILE A 271 17.59 15.57 16.35
C ILE A 271 16.58 16.14 15.34
N HIS A 272 16.94 17.21 14.66
CA HIS A 272 16.12 17.88 13.64
C HIS A 272 16.69 17.55 12.27
N ASN A 273 16.83 18.48 11.33
CA ASN A 273 17.01 18.11 9.93
C ASN A 273 18.45 17.67 9.60
N GLY A 274 18.61 16.74 8.66
CA GLY A 274 19.92 16.43 8.12
C GLY A 274 20.80 15.66 9.11
N GLY A 275 20.56 14.36 9.26
CA GLY A 275 21.30 13.51 10.19
C GLY A 275 22.82 13.54 9.97
N ILE A 276 23.29 13.66 8.73
CA ILE A 276 24.72 13.91 8.44
C ILE A 276 24.91 15.32 7.89
N ILE A 277 24.13 15.69 6.88
CA ILE A 277 24.28 16.95 6.13
C ILE A 277 23.01 17.78 6.28
N TYR A 278 23.16 19.01 6.71
CA TYR A 278 22.14 20.04 6.58
C TYR A 278 22.69 21.20 5.77
N ALA A 279 21.99 21.58 4.71
CA ALA A 279 22.41 22.66 3.83
C ALA A 279 21.21 23.55 3.47
N THR A 280 21.37 24.87 3.62
CA THR A 280 20.38 25.88 3.22
C THR A 280 21.09 27.07 2.57
N SER A 281 20.43 27.66 1.58
CA SER A 281 20.92 28.80 0.81
C SER A 281 19.90 29.92 0.78
N THR A 282 20.36 31.18 0.83
CA THR A 282 19.48 32.33 0.61
C THR A 282 19.13 32.48 -0.87
N PRO A 283 18.01 33.17 -1.20
CA PRO A 283 17.63 33.44 -2.59
C PRO A 283 18.66 34.23 -3.41
N GLU A 284 19.59 34.92 -2.75
CA GLU A 284 20.68 35.68 -3.36
C GLU A 284 21.79 34.75 -3.88
N ASN A 285 21.99 33.61 -3.22
CA ASN A 285 22.98 32.60 -3.57
C ASN A 285 22.31 31.40 -4.25
N ARG A 286 21.68 31.66 -5.39
CA ARG A 286 21.15 30.56 -6.23
C ARG A 286 22.35 29.74 -6.72
N PHE A 287 22.21 28.41 -6.73
CA PHE A 287 23.22 27.45 -7.21
C PHE A 287 24.33 27.08 -6.21
N ASN A 288 24.02 27.12 -4.91
CA ASN A 288 24.90 26.54 -3.91
C ASN A 288 24.95 25.02 -4.08
N ASN A 289 26.13 24.50 -4.38
CA ASN A 289 26.33 23.08 -4.62
C ASN A 289 26.96 22.40 -3.41
N VAL A 290 26.28 21.35 -2.96
CA VAL A 290 26.79 20.37 -2.02
C VAL A 290 27.21 19.15 -2.82
N GLU A 291 28.50 18.85 -2.86
CA GLU A 291 29.05 17.75 -3.64
C GLU A 291 29.70 16.72 -2.73
N PHE A 292 29.27 15.47 -2.82
CA PHE A 292 29.94 14.41 -2.11
C PHE A 292 30.20 13.20 -3.01
N ALA A 293 31.39 12.59 -2.89
CA ALA A 293 31.64 11.32 -3.55
C ALA A 293 32.46 10.31 -2.74
N ASN A 294 32.20 9.03 -3.03
CA ASN A 294 32.84 7.88 -2.38
C ASN A 294 32.64 7.91 -0.85
N ILE A 295 31.38 7.95 -0.41
CA ILE A 295 31.02 7.98 1.01
C ILE A 295 30.58 6.60 1.47
N ILE A 296 31.04 6.19 2.65
CA ILE A 296 30.49 5.04 3.38
C ILE A 296 29.78 5.57 4.63
N VAL A 297 28.50 5.24 4.76
CA VAL A 297 27.66 5.54 5.92
C VAL A 297 27.21 4.23 6.55
N GLU A 298 27.49 4.02 7.84
CA GLU A 298 27.07 2.79 8.51
C GLU A 298 26.66 2.94 9.98
N ASN A 299 25.81 2.00 10.41
CA ASN A 299 25.44 1.81 11.81
C ASN A 299 24.79 3.05 12.45
N ILE A 300 23.93 3.74 11.69
CA ILE A 300 23.12 4.83 12.23
C ILE A 300 21.92 4.21 12.95
N ASN A 301 21.93 4.34 14.28
CA ASN A 301 20.78 4.03 15.11
C ASN A 301 20.23 5.33 15.66
N ILE A 302 18.96 5.64 15.37
CA ILE A 302 18.28 6.85 15.85
C ILE A 302 17.27 6.44 16.94
N PRO A 303 17.70 6.33 18.22
CA PRO A 303 16.84 5.87 19.30
C PRO A 303 15.92 6.95 19.88
N ILE A 304 16.12 8.22 19.52
CA ILE A 304 15.45 9.37 20.14
C ILE A 304 14.31 9.84 19.22
N TYR A 305 13.21 10.31 19.82
CA TYR A 305 12.15 11.04 19.13
C TYR A 305 12.75 12.23 18.37
N SER A 306 12.92 12.08 17.07
CA SER A 306 13.53 13.05 16.18
C SER A 306 12.56 13.31 15.04
N ASN A 307 12.10 14.55 14.91
CA ASN A 307 11.48 15.04 13.67
C ASN A 307 12.61 15.31 12.66
N ASN A 308 13.48 14.32 12.41
CA ASN A 308 14.67 14.43 11.57
C ASN A 308 14.37 13.85 10.20
N PRO A 309 13.86 14.64 9.25
CA PRO A 309 13.86 14.20 7.87
C PRO A 309 15.28 14.35 7.32
N GLY A 310 15.69 13.42 6.47
CA GLY A 310 16.99 13.45 5.82
C GLY A 310 18.12 12.90 6.68
N ILE A 311 18.07 11.63 7.06
CA ILE A 311 19.11 10.94 7.85
C ILE A 311 20.50 11.15 7.24
N ILE A 312 20.61 11.14 5.91
CA ILE A 312 21.85 11.46 5.21
C ILE A 312 21.91 12.96 4.93
N ALA A 313 20.92 13.52 4.24
CA ALA A 313 20.92 14.95 3.94
C ALA A 313 19.54 15.58 3.99
N SER A 314 19.47 16.80 4.50
CA SER A 314 18.35 17.71 4.33
C SER A 314 18.83 18.97 3.60
N ILE A 315 18.26 19.22 2.43
CA ILE A 315 18.62 20.30 1.52
C ILE A 315 17.43 21.23 1.37
N ASN A 316 17.61 22.48 1.78
CA ASN A 316 16.56 23.47 1.79
C ASN A 316 16.87 24.61 0.84
N ASP A 317 15.81 25.24 0.35
CA ASP A 317 15.87 26.44 -0.48
C ASP A 317 16.62 26.16 -1.80
N TYR A 318 17.27 27.17 -2.37
CA TYR A 318 17.95 27.11 -3.67
C TYR A 318 19.28 26.30 -3.69
N SER A 319 19.40 25.32 -2.80
CA SER A 319 20.58 24.46 -2.66
C SER A 319 20.44 23.20 -3.50
N GLY A 320 21.54 22.78 -4.12
CA GLY A 320 21.63 21.53 -4.85
C GLY A 320 22.55 20.53 -4.19
N LEU A 321 22.20 19.25 -4.30
CA LEU A 321 22.99 18.14 -3.77
C LEU A 321 23.37 17.18 -4.89
N ASN A 322 24.68 16.95 -5.04
CA ASN A 322 25.26 15.99 -5.97
C ASN A 322 26.00 14.91 -5.16
N ILE A 323 25.52 13.67 -5.21
CA ILE A 323 26.13 12.53 -4.52
C ILE A 323 26.54 11.46 -5.52
N ILE A 324 27.79 11.04 -5.49
CA ILE A 324 28.35 10.01 -6.37
C ILE A 324 28.99 8.88 -5.55
N ASN A 325 28.66 7.62 -5.82
CA ASN A 325 29.24 6.45 -5.13
C ASN A 325 29.03 6.50 -3.61
N ILE A 326 27.79 6.33 -3.13
CA ILE A 326 27.49 6.25 -1.70
C ILE A 326 27.05 4.84 -1.30
N GLN A 327 27.63 4.32 -0.21
CA GLN A 327 27.23 3.07 0.40
C GLN A 327 26.59 3.34 1.77
N VAL A 328 25.40 2.81 1.98
CA VAL A 328 24.61 3.02 3.20
C VAL A 328 24.22 1.67 3.78
N ASN A 329 24.68 1.36 4.99
CA ASN A 329 24.43 0.07 5.63
C ASN A 329 23.85 0.21 7.05
N ASN A 330 22.91 -0.68 7.39
CA ASN A 330 22.42 -0.88 8.76
C ASN A 330 21.84 0.40 9.38
N ILE A 331 20.84 1.00 8.73
CA ILE A 331 20.07 2.11 9.30
C ILE A 331 18.87 1.55 10.06
N THR A 332 18.73 1.97 11.32
CA THR A 332 17.55 1.66 12.13
C THR A 332 16.92 2.92 12.69
N CYS A 333 15.64 3.11 12.41
CA CYS A 333 14.82 4.18 12.97
C CYS A 333 13.85 3.71 14.04
N SER A 334 13.59 4.57 15.02
CA SER A 334 12.54 4.37 16.03
C SER A 334 11.12 4.70 15.52
N GLU A 335 10.10 4.33 16.32
CA GLU A 335 8.66 4.32 15.98
C GLU A 335 8.00 5.66 15.61
N LYS A 336 8.63 6.80 15.84
CA LYS A 336 8.00 8.12 15.64
C LYS A 336 8.86 9.10 14.86
N ASN A 337 9.84 8.59 14.13
CA ASN A 337 10.79 9.43 13.41
C ASN A 337 10.51 9.37 11.93
N SER A 338 10.61 10.51 11.26
CA SER A 338 10.81 10.53 9.81
C SER A 338 12.11 9.80 9.48
N CYS A 339 12.06 8.90 8.51
CA CYS A 339 13.19 8.06 8.11
C CYS A 339 13.60 8.29 6.67
N SER A 340 13.26 9.45 6.11
CA SER A 340 13.77 9.83 4.81
C SER A 340 15.29 9.90 4.87
N LEU A 341 15.99 9.28 3.93
CA LEU A 341 17.43 9.39 3.79
C LEU A 341 17.80 10.77 3.27
N PHE A 342 17.00 11.27 2.32
CA PHE A 342 17.12 12.59 1.74
C PHE A 342 15.82 13.37 1.94
N ASP A 343 15.96 14.60 2.42
CA ASP A 343 14.86 15.54 2.59
C ASP A 343 15.12 16.78 1.76
N LEU A 344 14.14 17.16 0.95
CA LEU A 344 14.23 18.28 0.03
C LEU A 344 13.13 19.28 0.36
N LYS A 345 13.46 20.57 0.42
CA LYS A 345 12.51 21.67 0.60
C LYS A 345 12.76 22.81 -0.38
N VAL A 346 11.70 23.51 -0.81
CA VAL A 346 11.73 24.82 -1.50
C VAL A 346 12.77 24.93 -2.65
N TYR A 347 12.45 24.58 -3.91
CA TYR A 347 13.38 24.71 -5.07
C TYR A 347 14.72 23.95 -4.99
N SER A 348 14.94 23.11 -3.98
CA SER A 348 16.12 22.26 -3.94
C SER A 348 16.10 21.22 -5.05
N ASN A 349 17.28 20.76 -5.46
CA ASN A 349 17.42 19.67 -6.41
C ASN A 349 18.43 18.63 -5.91
N ILE A 350 18.27 17.40 -6.39
CA ILE A 350 19.17 16.31 -6.02
C ILE A 350 19.56 15.50 -7.25
N TYR A 351 20.86 15.22 -7.36
CA TYR A 351 21.45 14.31 -8.31
C TYR A 351 22.21 13.23 -7.53
N ILE A 352 21.82 11.97 -7.72
CA ILE A 352 22.45 10.81 -7.09
C ILE A 352 22.91 9.85 -8.17
N ASP A 353 24.18 9.46 -8.16
CA ASP A 353 24.74 8.44 -9.05
C ASP A 353 25.45 7.35 -8.25
N ASN A 354 25.11 6.10 -8.53
CA ASN A 354 25.68 4.90 -7.92
C ASN A 354 25.53 4.85 -6.39
N ILE A 355 24.31 4.62 -5.93
CA ILE A 355 23.96 4.49 -4.51
C ILE A 355 23.58 3.05 -4.18
N ASN A 356 24.21 2.48 -3.15
CA ASN A 356 23.90 1.15 -2.64
C ASN A 356 23.44 1.23 -1.19
N ILE A 357 22.19 0.90 -0.95
CA ILE A 357 21.55 0.92 0.37
C ILE A 357 21.17 -0.51 0.76
N ASN A 358 21.62 -0.94 1.94
CA ASN A 358 21.38 -2.28 2.43
C ASN A 358 20.98 -2.30 3.92
N ASN A 359 20.03 -3.18 4.25
CA ASN A 359 19.55 -3.43 5.61
C ASN A 359 19.00 -2.17 6.30
N ILE A 360 17.90 -1.63 5.77
CA ILE A 360 17.17 -0.54 6.45
C ILE A 360 15.94 -1.09 7.15
N LYS A 361 15.77 -0.68 8.42
CA LYS A 361 14.58 -0.93 9.22
C LYS A 361 13.99 0.38 9.71
N PHE A 362 12.72 0.62 9.39
CA PHE A 362 12.06 1.86 9.79
C PHE A 362 10.59 1.66 10.14
N ARG A 363 10.01 2.67 10.80
CA ARG A 363 8.61 2.78 11.19
C ARG A 363 8.19 4.22 10.92
N ASN A 364 7.89 4.54 9.67
CA ASN A 364 7.63 5.92 9.26
C ASN A 364 6.34 6.04 8.42
N SER A 365 5.82 7.27 8.36
CA SER A 365 4.72 7.75 7.52
C SER A 365 5.17 8.53 6.27
N ASP A 366 6.46 8.61 5.97
CA ASP A 366 6.96 9.39 4.82
C ASP A 366 7.77 8.53 3.85
N GLY A 367 8.32 9.17 2.81
CA GLY A 367 9.24 8.51 1.88
C GLY A 367 10.57 8.12 2.51
N LEU A 368 11.01 6.87 2.28
CA LEU A 368 12.27 6.33 2.78
C LEU A 368 13.47 6.95 2.07
N LEU A 369 13.54 6.94 0.73
CA LEU A 369 14.70 7.51 0.06
C LEU A 369 14.59 9.03 -0.01
N ILE A 370 13.48 9.56 -0.52
CA ILE A 370 13.25 11.00 -0.72
C ILE A 370 11.92 11.42 -0.10
N ARG A 371 11.98 12.44 0.75
CA ARG A 371 10.82 13.22 1.20
C ARG A 371 10.90 14.62 0.61
N TYR A 372 9.79 15.10 0.07
CA TYR A 372 9.62 16.48 -0.37
C TYR A 372 8.35 17.08 0.25
N ASP A 373 8.49 18.21 0.94
CA ASP A 373 7.45 18.77 1.83
C ASP A 373 6.92 20.14 1.39
N ASP A 374 7.05 20.51 0.11
CA ASP A 374 6.59 21.81 -0.38
C ASP A 374 5.94 21.76 -1.77
N SER A 375 5.32 22.84 -2.20
CA SER A 375 4.52 22.98 -3.42
C SER A 375 5.32 23.37 -4.67
N PHE A 376 6.62 23.60 -4.54
CA PHE A 376 7.45 24.09 -5.65
C PHE A 376 7.97 22.95 -6.52
N GLN A 377 8.46 23.30 -7.71
CA GLN A 377 9.03 22.33 -8.65
C GLN A 377 10.40 21.86 -8.13
N THR A 378 10.54 20.55 -7.99
CA THR A 378 11.79 19.87 -7.58
C THR A 378 12.21 18.90 -8.66
N ASP A 379 13.50 18.88 -8.97
CA ASP A 379 14.09 17.91 -9.88
C ASP A 379 14.90 16.89 -9.08
N VAL A 380 14.48 15.63 -9.19
CA VAL A 380 15.14 14.47 -8.59
C VAL A 380 15.70 13.61 -9.71
N VAL A 381 17.02 13.43 -9.73
CA VAL A 381 17.70 12.55 -10.69
C VAL A 381 18.47 11.47 -9.93
N ILE A 382 18.16 10.20 -10.20
CA ILE A 382 18.81 9.05 -9.57
C ILE A 382 19.29 8.09 -10.65
N ILE A 383 20.57 7.74 -10.63
CA ILE A 383 21.20 6.82 -11.57
C ILE A 383 21.88 5.70 -10.78
N ASN A 384 21.75 4.45 -11.21
CA ASN A 384 22.40 3.28 -10.62
C ASN A 384 22.08 3.09 -9.12
N LEU A 385 20.80 3.06 -8.75
CA LEU A 385 20.36 2.83 -7.36
C LEU A 385 20.18 1.33 -7.07
N LYS A 386 20.74 0.84 -5.96
CA LYS A 386 20.49 -0.51 -5.44
C LYS A 386 19.91 -0.44 -4.03
N LEU A 387 18.70 -0.96 -3.84
CA LEU A 387 18.03 -1.10 -2.54
C LEU A 387 17.90 -2.58 -2.19
N ASN A 388 18.47 -3.00 -1.06
CA ASN A 388 18.41 -4.39 -0.62
C ASN A 388 17.95 -4.51 0.83
N ASN A 389 17.05 -5.45 1.10
CA ASN A 389 16.61 -5.84 2.44
C ASN A 389 16.04 -4.66 3.23
N ILE A 390 14.94 -4.11 2.73
CA ILE A 390 14.27 -2.96 3.31
C ILE A 390 13.01 -3.44 4.02
N THR A 391 12.84 -3.07 5.29
CA THR A 391 11.65 -3.43 6.06
C THR A 391 11.03 -2.19 6.70
N ASN A 392 9.78 -1.92 6.33
CA ASN A 392 8.94 -0.91 6.96
C ASN A 392 7.91 -1.56 7.88
N TYR A 393 8.02 -1.28 9.17
CA TYR A 393 7.07 -1.74 10.18
C TYR A 393 6.01 -0.67 10.53
N GLY A 394 5.99 0.46 9.82
CA GLY A 394 5.04 1.56 10.04
C GLY A 394 3.62 1.17 9.63
N ASN A 395 2.64 1.54 10.47
CA ASN A 395 1.23 1.40 10.14
C ASN A 395 0.70 2.61 9.38
N ASP A 396 1.42 3.72 9.37
CA ASP A 396 1.04 4.89 8.60
C ASP A 396 1.43 4.71 7.14
N PHE A 397 0.71 5.39 6.26
CA PHE A 397 1.05 5.44 4.84
C PHE A 397 2.44 6.05 4.66
N SER A 398 3.28 5.47 3.80
CA SER A 398 4.68 5.87 3.60
C SER A 398 5.09 5.61 2.16
N THR A 399 6.31 6.01 1.76
CA THR A 399 6.84 5.62 0.44
C THR A 399 8.23 5.02 0.50
N ILE A 400 8.63 4.27 -0.53
CA ILE A 400 9.94 3.61 -0.59
C ILE A 400 10.96 4.54 -1.22
N ILE A 401 10.63 5.07 -2.41
CA ILE A 401 11.54 5.90 -3.18
C ILE A 401 11.26 7.37 -2.93
N ALA A 402 10.06 7.85 -3.26
CA ALA A 402 9.80 9.27 -3.24
C ALA A 402 8.36 9.57 -2.83
N SER A 403 8.21 10.58 -1.98
CA SER A 403 6.93 11.27 -1.75
C SER A 403 7.11 12.71 -2.19
N ILE A 404 6.49 13.08 -3.31
CA ILE A 404 6.58 14.42 -3.89
C ILE A 404 5.20 15.05 -4.03
N ILE A 405 5.17 16.37 -4.03
CA ILE A 405 3.95 17.14 -4.27
C ILE A 405 3.90 17.55 -5.75
N ASN A 406 4.89 18.32 -6.20
CA ASN A 406 5.10 18.72 -7.59
C ASN A 406 6.56 18.46 -7.98
N GLY A 407 6.84 18.08 -9.22
CA GLY A 407 8.22 18.00 -9.72
C GLY A 407 8.48 16.89 -10.73
N ASN A 408 9.76 16.74 -11.05
CA ASN A 408 10.25 15.74 -11.98
C ASN A 408 11.09 14.69 -11.23
N ILE A 409 10.76 13.42 -11.38
CA ILE A 409 11.58 12.30 -10.93
C ILE A 409 12.11 11.59 -12.16
N THR A 410 13.43 11.52 -12.32
CA THR A 410 14.09 10.71 -13.34
C THR A 410 14.94 9.66 -12.67
N MET A 411 14.67 8.39 -13.00
CA MET A 411 15.41 7.25 -12.47
C MET A 411 15.90 6.36 -13.60
N ASN A 412 17.17 6.01 -13.58
CA ASN A 412 17.80 5.10 -14.55
C ASN A 412 18.63 4.03 -13.83
N GLY A 413 18.42 2.76 -14.15
CA GLY A 413 19.21 1.65 -13.61
C GLY A 413 18.95 1.42 -12.12
N VAL A 414 17.69 1.29 -11.73
CA VAL A 414 17.30 1.09 -10.32
C VAL A 414 17.00 -0.38 -10.06
N GLU A 415 17.61 -0.95 -9.03
CA GLU A 415 17.41 -2.33 -8.58
C GLU A 415 16.85 -2.32 -7.14
N VAL A 416 15.67 -2.90 -6.93
CA VAL A 416 15.05 -3.05 -5.60
C VAL A 416 14.75 -4.50 -5.32
N ASN A 417 15.40 -5.05 -4.28
CA ASN A 417 15.23 -6.44 -3.86
C ASN A 417 14.82 -6.56 -2.40
N ASN A 418 13.90 -7.50 -2.11
CA ASN A 418 13.48 -7.88 -0.76
C ASN A 418 12.93 -6.68 0.04
N PHE A 419 11.83 -6.11 -0.45
CA PHE A 419 11.09 -5.09 0.30
C PHE A 419 9.90 -5.70 1.04
N ASN A 420 9.72 -5.35 2.30
CA ASN A 420 8.50 -5.66 3.05
C ASN A 420 7.96 -4.41 3.74
N GLY A 421 6.72 -4.03 3.47
CA GLY A 421 6.05 -2.88 4.09
C GLY A 421 4.56 -3.12 4.34
N LEU A 422 4.01 -2.46 5.35
CA LEU A 422 2.60 -2.62 5.71
C LEU A 422 1.64 -1.61 5.06
N ASN A 423 2.10 -0.40 4.72
CA ASN A 423 1.31 0.67 4.11
C ASN A 423 2.26 1.59 3.35
N SER A 424 2.82 1.10 2.25
CA SER A 424 3.88 1.82 1.54
C SER A 424 3.62 1.88 0.04
N ASP A 425 3.64 3.07 -0.52
CA ASP A 425 3.77 3.24 -1.97
C ASP A 425 5.25 3.12 -2.38
N PHE A 426 5.56 2.73 -3.61
CA PHE A 426 6.95 2.85 -4.10
C PHE A 426 7.27 4.31 -4.44
N ILE A 427 6.38 4.99 -5.18
CA ILE A 427 6.41 6.44 -5.43
C ILE A 427 5.02 7.02 -5.21
N HIS A 428 4.94 8.14 -4.50
CA HIS A 428 3.72 8.92 -4.32
C HIS A 428 3.90 10.35 -4.85
N CYS A 429 2.96 10.80 -5.67
CA CYS A 429 2.82 12.18 -6.12
C CYS A 429 1.41 12.69 -5.83
N SER A 430 1.28 13.77 -5.05
CA SER A 430 -0.03 14.30 -4.64
C SER A 430 -0.62 15.34 -5.59
N ASN A 431 0.17 15.97 -6.46
CA ASN A 431 -0.29 16.94 -7.48
C ASN A 431 0.30 16.58 -8.87
N GLU A 432 0.86 17.55 -9.60
CA GLU A 432 1.36 17.40 -10.97
C GLU A 432 2.83 16.96 -10.98
N CYS A 433 3.09 15.73 -11.43
CA CYS A 433 4.45 15.21 -11.52
C CYS A 433 4.78 14.60 -12.88
N TYR A 434 6.05 14.70 -13.26
CA TYR A 434 6.62 13.94 -14.38
C TYR A 434 7.57 12.88 -13.82
N ILE A 435 7.23 11.61 -13.99
CA ILE A 435 8.01 10.48 -13.50
C ILE A 435 8.54 9.71 -14.70
N ASN A 436 9.85 9.67 -14.85
CA ASN A 436 10.55 8.93 -15.90
C ASN A 436 11.39 7.81 -15.28
N LEU A 437 11.08 6.57 -15.64
CA LEU A 437 11.61 5.34 -15.08
C LEU A 437 12.22 4.52 -16.22
N ASP A 438 13.55 4.36 -16.23
CA ASP A 438 14.25 3.59 -17.26
C ASP A 438 15.12 2.51 -16.60
N GLU A 439 15.13 1.31 -17.16
CA GLU A 439 15.89 0.16 -16.65
C GLU A 439 15.63 -0.12 -15.15
N ILE A 440 14.35 -0.15 -14.74
CA ILE A 440 13.96 -0.46 -13.35
C ILE A 440 13.78 -1.96 -13.17
N TYR A 441 14.48 -2.55 -12.21
CA TYR A 441 14.32 -3.93 -11.75
C TYR A 441 13.77 -3.96 -10.33
N VAL A 442 12.59 -4.54 -10.14
CA VAL A 442 11.97 -4.71 -8.82
C VAL A 442 11.67 -6.19 -8.59
N ASP A 443 12.16 -6.77 -7.49
CA ASP A 443 11.97 -8.18 -7.17
C ASP A 443 11.68 -8.42 -5.68
N ASN A 444 10.79 -9.37 -5.42
CA ASN A 444 10.40 -9.82 -4.09
C ASN A 444 9.95 -8.67 -3.17
N VAL A 445 8.85 -8.02 -3.56
CA VAL A 445 8.24 -6.89 -2.83
C VAL A 445 6.91 -7.33 -2.25
N GLU A 446 6.76 -7.19 -0.94
CA GLU A 446 5.51 -7.42 -0.21
C GLU A 446 5.03 -6.10 0.40
N ILE A 447 3.87 -5.63 -0.06
CA ILE A 447 3.20 -4.44 0.46
C ILE A 447 1.81 -4.87 0.94
N CYS A 448 1.62 -4.89 2.25
CA CYS A 448 0.34 -5.22 2.84
C CYS A 448 -0.62 -4.00 2.78
N ASN A 449 -1.91 -4.25 3.03
CA ASN A 449 -2.97 -3.26 3.22
C ASN A 449 -3.27 -2.29 2.05
N THR A 450 -2.60 -1.12 1.94
CA THR A 450 -3.07 0.01 1.10
C THR A 450 -2.03 0.67 0.20
N GLY A 451 -0.87 0.05 -0.01
CA GLY A 451 0.17 0.63 -0.86
C GLY A 451 0.09 0.19 -2.32
N ASN A 452 0.38 1.12 -3.24
CA ASN A 452 0.54 0.94 -4.68
C ASN A 452 2.04 0.85 -5.02
N LEU A 453 2.42 0.49 -6.24
CA LEU A 453 3.79 0.78 -6.67
C LEU A 453 3.91 2.29 -6.94
N ILE A 454 3.12 2.83 -7.86
CA ILE A 454 3.15 4.24 -8.24
C ILE A 454 1.76 4.83 -8.01
N ASN A 455 1.67 5.93 -7.28
CA ASN A 455 0.41 6.60 -6.98
C ASN A 455 0.54 8.09 -7.28
N ILE A 456 -0.25 8.57 -8.24
CA ILE A 456 -0.13 9.92 -8.78
C ILE A 456 -1.52 10.54 -8.87
N ASN A 457 -1.66 11.76 -8.39
CA ASN A 457 -2.92 12.47 -8.58
C ASN A 457 -3.04 13.02 -10.01
N SER A 458 -2.05 13.79 -10.48
CA SER A 458 -2.00 14.32 -11.84
C SER A 458 -0.59 14.22 -12.45
N GLY A 459 -0.49 14.04 -13.77
CA GLY A 459 0.78 14.22 -14.49
C GLY A 459 1.11 13.13 -15.49
N MET A 460 2.36 12.68 -15.50
CA MET A 460 2.86 11.77 -16.53
C MET A 460 3.83 10.74 -15.96
N VAL A 461 3.65 9.47 -16.30
CA VAL A 461 4.57 8.37 -16.02
C VAL A 461 5.09 7.81 -17.32
N VAL A 462 6.41 7.71 -17.44
CA VAL A 462 7.11 6.98 -18.49
C VAL A 462 7.89 5.86 -17.83
N MET A 463 7.67 4.63 -18.27
CA MET A 463 8.37 3.44 -17.80
C MET A 463 8.91 2.67 -19.00
N ASP A 464 10.23 2.66 -19.16
CA ASP A 464 10.91 2.01 -20.26
C ASP A 464 11.84 0.90 -19.72
N ASN A 465 11.95 -0.20 -20.47
CA ASN A 465 12.91 -1.29 -20.23
C ASN A 465 12.88 -1.86 -18.79
N SER A 466 11.70 -1.91 -18.17
CA SER A 466 11.57 -2.24 -16.75
C SER A 466 11.07 -3.66 -16.51
N GLU A 467 11.58 -4.33 -15.47
CA GLU A 467 11.16 -5.67 -15.05
C GLU A 467 10.68 -5.66 -13.58
N ILE A 468 9.43 -6.05 -13.37
CA ILE A 468 8.77 -6.08 -12.07
C ILE A 468 8.35 -7.52 -11.78
N ASN A 469 8.96 -8.13 -10.76
CA ASN A 469 8.89 -9.56 -10.46
C ASN A 469 8.43 -9.81 -9.02
N ASN A 470 7.63 -10.86 -8.82
CA ASN A 470 7.30 -11.40 -7.50
C ASN A 470 6.76 -10.32 -6.54
N ILE A 471 5.80 -9.52 -7.03
CA ILE A 471 5.18 -8.47 -6.24
C ILE A 471 3.92 -9.00 -5.59
N THR A 472 3.79 -8.72 -4.31
CA THR A 472 2.61 -9.03 -3.52
C THR A 472 2.02 -7.74 -2.99
N ILE A 473 0.96 -7.22 -3.64
CA ILE A 473 0.31 -5.93 -3.32
C ILE A 473 -1.21 -6.08 -3.28
N ASN A 474 -1.89 -5.30 -2.44
CA ASN A 474 -3.37 -5.30 -2.37
C ASN A 474 -4.04 -4.31 -3.35
N ASN A 475 -3.30 -3.30 -3.77
CA ASN A 475 -3.76 -2.17 -4.58
C ASN A 475 -3.18 -2.22 -6.01
N PRO A 476 -3.54 -1.27 -6.90
CA PRO A 476 -2.90 -1.12 -8.20
C PRO A 476 -1.38 -1.09 -8.17
N ILE A 477 -0.74 -1.59 -9.24
CA ILE A 477 0.66 -1.24 -9.49
C ILE A 477 0.74 0.26 -9.75
N ILE A 478 -0.07 0.80 -10.66
CA ILE A 478 -0.10 2.24 -10.95
C ILE A 478 -1.52 2.78 -10.69
N ASN A 479 -1.65 3.73 -9.77
CA ASN A 479 -2.90 4.45 -9.53
C ASN A 479 -2.72 5.90 -9.99
N MET A 480 -3.58 6.36 -10.89
CA MET A 480 -3.57 7.72 -11.40
C MET A 480 -4.98 8.34 -11.35
N SER A 481 -5.14 9.59 -10.91
CA SER A 481 -6.44 10.27 -11.05
C SER A 481 -6.59 10.88 -12.45
N THR A 482 -5.62 11.70 -12.85
CA THR A 482 -5.54 12.33 -14.17
C THR A 482 -4.14 12.23 -14.77
N GLY A 483 -3.99 12.08 -16.09
CA GLY A 483 -2.68 12.17 -16.73
C GLY A 483 -2.36 11.09 -17.76
N ASN A 484 -1.06 10.92 -18.03
CA ASN A 484 -0.57 10.02 -19.08
C ASN A 484 0.33 8.92 -18.49
N ILE A 485 0.15 7.67 -18.92
CA ILE A 485 1.03 6.55 -18.53
C ILE A 485 1.54 5.90 -19.80
N TRP A 486 2.86 5.90 -19.98
CA TRP A 486 3.55 5.22 -21.08
C TRP A 486 4.44 4.12 -20.53
N ILE A 487 4.22 2.89 -21.00
CA ILE A 487 5.04 1.72 -20.61
C ILE A 487 5.56 1.05 -21.88
N ASN A 488 6.88 1.00 -22.06
CA ASN A 488 7.48 0.37 -23.24
C ASN A 488 8.50 -0.69 -22.85
N ASN A 489 8.58 -1.75 -23.66
CA ASN A 489 9.63 -2.79 -23.58
C ASN A 489 9.80 -3.37 -22.18
N SER A 490 8.70 -3.53 -21.44
CA SER A 490 8.72 -3.87 -20.01
C SER A 490 8.12 -5.25 -19.73
N LYS A 491 8.34 -5.78 -18.53
CA LYS A 491 7.93 -7.13 -18.14
C LYS A 491 7.42 -7.16 -16.71
N PHE A 492 6.23 -7.71 -16.51
CA PHE A 492 5.56 -7.84 -15.22
C PHE A 492 5.29 -9.32 -14.96
N ASN A 493 5.97 -9.94 -13.99
CA ASN A 493 5.81 -11.36 -13.69
C ASN A 493 5.42 -11.63 -12.24
N ASN A 494 4.59 -12.66 -12.04
CA ASN A 494 4.26 -13.20 -10.71
C ASN A 494 3.71 -12.12 -9.77
N LEU A 495 2.66 -11.46 -10.22
CA LEU A 495 1.99 -10.41 -9.47
C LEU A 495 0.84 -11.04 -8.70
N TYR A 496 1.02 -11.20 -7.40
CA TYR A 496 0.05 -11.81 -6.50
C TYR A 496 -0.69 -10.74 -5.71
N ASN A 497 -2.01 -10.86 -5.63
CA ASN A 497 -2.78 -10.04 -4.71
C ASN A 497 -3.12 -10.81 -3.43
N ILE A 498 -2.84 -10.24 -2.26
CA ILE A 498 -3.30 -10.77 -0.96
C ILE A 498 -4.74 -10.31 -0.70
N SER A 499 -5.65 -10.52 -1.65
CA SER A 499 -7.06 -10.35 -1.37
C SER A 499 -7.49 -11.57 -0.55
N SER A 500 -7.27 -11.51 0.77
CA SER A 500 -7.89 -12.45 1.69
C SER A 500 -9.40 -12.41 1.39
N SER A 501 -9.98 -13.55 1.08
CA SER A 501 -11.37 -13.78 0.69
C SER A 501 -12.43 -13.32 1.71
N ARG A 502 -12.05 -12.53 2.72
CA ARG A 502 -12.89 -12.12 3.86
C ARG A 502 -13.49 -10.73 3.77
N TYR A 503 -13.09 -9.88 2.80
CA TYR A 503 -13.60 -8.49 2.69
C TYR A 503 -14.31 -8.15 1.37
N LEU A 504 -14.76 -9.14 0.61
CA LEU A 504 -15.57 -8.95 -0.62
C LEU A 504 -17.05 -8.62 -0.34
N TYR A 505 -17.38 -7.99 0.79
CA TYR A 505 -18.72 -7.43 0.96
C TYR A 505 -18.78 -6.08 0.24
N PHE A 506 -19.24 -6.13 -1.01
CA PHE A 506 -19.79 -4.98 -1.72
C PHE A 506 -21.10 -4.55 -1.01
N ASP A 507 -21.01 -4.05 0.22
CA ASP A 507 -22.21 -3.67 0.97
C ASP A 507 -22.75 -2.36 0.41
N SER A 508 -23.73 -2.47 -0.49
CA SER A 508 -24.38 -1.36 -1.17
C SER A 508 -24.90 -0.38 -0.13
N ASP A 509 -24.32 0.83 -0.11
CA ASP A 509 -25.04 2.12 -0.02
C ASP A 509 -24.39 3.21 0.83
N ASN A 510 -23.28 3.00 1.57
CA ASN A 510 -22.73 4.13 2.36
C ASN A 510 -21.21 4.25 2.63
N ASP A 511 -20.35 3.34 2.15
CA ASP A 511 -18.91 3.48 2.41
C ASP A 511 -18.13 3.94 1.18
N ASN A 512 -17.82 5.25 1.14
CA ASN A 512 -16.87 5.87 0.21
C ASN A 512 -15.42 5.35 0.38
N ASN A 513 -15.17 4.42 1.31
CA ASN A 513 -13.87 3.84 1.60
C ASN A 513 -13.65 2.44 0.99
N LYS A 514 -14.49 2.02 0.03
CA LYS A 514 -14.32 0.73 -0.67
C LYS A 514 -13.10 0.77 -1.59
N LYS A 515 -11.97 0.30 -1.05
CA LYS A 515 -10.70 0.17 -1.74
C LYS A 515 -10.82 -0.74 -2.97
N SER A 516 -10.29 -0.23 -4.07
CA SER A 516 -10.14 -0.87 -5.38
C SER A 516 -9.12 -2.00 -5.29
N ASN A 517 -9.55 -3.11 -4.69
CA ASN A 517 -8.73 -4.30 -4.65
C ASN A 517 -8.56 -4.82 -6.09
N ASN A 518 -7.31 -4.84 -6.54
CA ASN A 518 -6.73 -5.75 -7.55
C ASN A 518 -6.55 -5.22 -8.98
N LEU A 519 -5.36 -4.64 -9.26
CA LEU A 519 -5.14 -3.80 -10.43
C LEU A 519 -3.72 -3.76 -10.99
N ILE A 520 -3.59 -3.71 -12.32
CA ILE A 520 -2.34 -3.27 -12.96
C ILE A 520 -2.33 -1.74 -12.99
N ILE A 521 -3.32 -1.09 -13.61
CA ILE A 521 -3.40 0.37 -13.71
C ILE A 521 -4.82 0.88 -13.50
N ILE A 522 -5.00 1.94 -12.70
CA ILE A 522 -6.25 2.73 -12.63
C ILE A 522 -6.02 4.13 -13.18
N SER A 523 -6.99 4.63 -13.96
CA SER A 523 -7.21 6.06 -14.18
C SER A 523 -8.64 6.44 -13.75
N ASN A 524 -8.79 7.26 -12.71
CA ASN A 524 -10.09 7.56 -12.10
C ASN A 524 -10.92 8.60 -12.87
N GLU A 525 -10.27 9.62 -13.47
CA GLU A 525 -10.98 10.74 -14.10
C GLU A 525 -10.67 10.87 -15.60
N TYR A 526 -9.43 11.18 -15.96
CA TYR A 526 -8.99 11.38 -17.34
C TYR A 526 -7.60 10.82 -17.56
N GLY A 527 -7.39 9.90 -18.51
CA GLY A 527 -6.01 9.53 -18.80
C GLY A 527 -5.76 8.80 -20.12
N ASP A 528 -4.58 9.08 -20.67
CA ASP A 528 -4.02 8.38 -21.84
C ASP A 528 -3.03 7.32 -21.36
N ILE A 529 -3.39 6.05 -21.50
CA ILE A 529 -2.54 4.91 -21.13
C ILE A 529 -2.05 4.26 -22.42
N ASN A 530 -0.74 4.27 -22.66
CA ASN A 530 -0.10 3.65 -23.81
C ASN A 530 0.90 2.59 -23.34
N ILE A 531 0.68 1.34 -23.73
CA ILE A 531 1.56 0.23 -23.37
C ILE A 531 1.99 -0.48 -24.64
N ASN A 532 3.31 -0.55 -24.86
CA ASN A 532 3.89 -1.14 -26.06
C ASN A 532 4.95 -2.19 -25.71
N ASN A 533 5.02 -3.27 -26.49
CA ASN A 533 6.04 -4.32 -26.37
C ASN A 533 6.21 -4.84 -24.92
N THR A 534 5.11 -5.07 -24.21
CA THR A 534 5.14 -5.38 -22.77
C THR A 534 4.55 -6.75 -22.48
N ILE A 535 5.19 -7.48 -21.56
CA ILE A 535 4.76 -8.83 -21.13
C ILE A 535 4.12 -8.75 -19.75
N PHE A 536 2.93 -9.33 -19.61
CA PHE A 536 2.26 -9.58 -18.33
C PHE A 536 2.10 -11.09 -18.12
N SER A 537 2.78 -11.68 -17.14
CA SER A 537 2.76 -13.13 -16.91
C SER A 537 2.50 -13.47 -15.43
N GLY A 538 1.64 -14.45 -15.16
CA GLY A 538 1.42 -14.92 -13.80
C GLY A 538 0.74 -13.90 -12.87
N PHE A 539 -0.17 -13.06 -13.40
CA PHE A 539 -0.98 -12.16 -12.59
C PHE A 539 -2.11 -12.93 -11.90
N ASN A 540 -2.42 -12.61 -10.64
CA ASN A 540 -3.56 -13.19 -9.92
C ASN A 540 -4.33 -12.09 -9.18
N GLY A 541 -5.44 -11.62 -9.76
CA GLY A 541 -6.26 -10.53 -9.20
C GLY A 541 -7.67 -10.46 -9.81
N CYS A 542 -8.41 -9.37 -9.55
CA CYS A 542 -9.75 -9.18 -10.09
C CYS A 542 -9.74 -8.69 -11.53
N TYR A 543 -8.91 -7.70 -11.89
CA TYR A 543 -8.89 -7.14 -13.23
C TYR A 543 -7.51 -6.54 -13.56
N GLY A 544 -7.20 -6.39 -14.84
CA GLY A 544 -5.98 -5.70 -15.29
C GLY A 544 -6.18 -4.18 -15.34
N PHE A 545 -7.16 -3.75 -16.14
CA PHE A 545 -7.49 -2.36 -16.47
C PHE A 545 -8.99 -2.10 -16.26
N PRO A 546 -9.39 -1.39 -15.19
CA PRO A 546 -10.75 -0.98 -14.95
C PRO A 546 -10.96 0.40 -15.57
N LEU A 547 -12.01 0.54 -16.34
CA LEU A 547 -12.30 1.79 -17.00
C LEU A 547 -13.43 2.50 -16.23
N TYR A 548 -13.05 3.41 -15.31
CA TYR A 548 -14.00 4.17 -14.47
C TYR A 548 -14.22 5.63 -14.95
N GLY A 549 -13.21 6.29 -15.53
CA GLY A 549 -13.28 7.65 -16.05
C GLY A 549 -13.10 7.73 -17.58
N GLN A 550 -12.89 8.93 -18.13
CA GLN A 550 -12.56 9.09 -19.55
C GLN A 550 -11.12 8.61 -19.81
N VAL A 551 -10.98 7.38 -20.30
CA VAL A 551 -9.67 6.74 -20.50
C VAL A 551 -9.49 6.35 -21.96
N ASN A 552 -8.34 6.73 -22.51
CA ASN A 552 -7.86 6.25 -23.80
C ASN A 552 -6.74 5.22 -23.54
N LEU A 553 -7.05 3.95 -23.76
CA LEU A 553 -6.17 2.82 -23.49
C LEU A 553 -5.66 2.24 -24.80
N ILE A 554 -4.36 2.35 -25.07
CA ILE A 554 -3.68 1.83 -26.24
C ILE A 554 -2.72 0.72 -25.79
N LEU A 555 -2.94 -0.50 -26.29
CA LEU A 555 -2.15 -1.69 -26.00
C LEU A 555 -1.61 -2.26 -27.32
N GLU A 556 -0.32 -2.10 -27.59
CA GLU A 556 0.31 -2.56 -28.82
C GLU A 556 1.41 -3.59 -28.55
N ASN A 557 1.41 -4.71 -29.29
CA ASN A 557 2.41 -5.75 -29.14
C ASN A 557 2.55 -6.28 -27.70
N ILE A 558 1.43 -6.42 -26.98
CA ILE A 558 1.45 -6.94 -25.61
C ILE A 558 1.29 -8.45 -25.58
N TYR A 559 1.87 -9.10 -24.58
CA TYR A 559 1.76 -10.53 -24.36
C TYR A 559 1.26 -10.79 -22.94
N VAL A 560 0.04 -11.32 -22.81
CA VAL A 560 -0.60 -11.59 -21.50
C VAL A 560 -0.78 -13.08 -21.35
N GLU A 561 -0.14 -13.70 -20.36
CA GLU A 561 -0.22 -15.14 -20.18
C GLU A 561 -0.33 -15.63 -18.74
N ASN A 562 -0.81 -16.87 -18.61
CA ASN A 562 -0.81 -17.65 -17.37
C ASN A 562 -1.40 -16.88 -16.17
N SER A 563 -2.37 -16.01 -16.43
CA SER A 563 -2.91 -15.07 -15.44
C SER A 563 -4.35 -15.41 -15.07
N TYR A 564 -4.78 -14.99 -13.88
CA TYR A 564 -6.16 -15.04 -13.40
C TYR A 564 -6.68 -13.62 -13.19
N PHE A 565 -7.78 -13.28 -13.87
CA PHE A 565 -8.50 -12.02 -13.74
C PHE A 565 -9.97 -12.33 -13.46
N GLU A 566 -10.45 -12.16 -12.22
CA GLU A 566 -11.85 -12.48 -11.87
C GLU A 566 -12.89 -11.89 -12.85
N ASN A 567 -12.73 -10.60 -13.20
CA ASN A 567 -13.57 -9.82 -14.09
C ASN A 567 -12.86 -9.42 -15.39
N GLY A 568 -11.92 -10.25 -15.85
CA GLY A 568 -11.24 -10.04 -17.12
C GLY A 568 -10.08 -9.03 -17.07
N PHE A 569 -9.22 -9.11 -18.08
CA PHE A 569 -8.07 -8.22 -18.20
C PHE A 569 -8.49 -6.75 -18.36
N ILE A 570 -9.54 -6.47 -19.12
CA ILE A 570 -10.17 -5.16 -19.29
C ILE A 570 -11.58 -5.25 -18.73
N PHE A 571 -11.83 -4.47 -17.68
CA PHE A 571 -13.11 -4.41 -17.00
C PHE A 571 -13.76 -3.06 -17.23
N ILE A 572 -14.98 -3.06 -17.74
CA ILE A 572 -15.75 -1.85 -18.00
C ILE A 572 -16.97 -1.87 -17.10
N LYS A 573 -16.94 -0.99 -16.10
CA LYS A 573 -18.08 -0.73 -15.23
C LYS A 573 -18.64 0.65 -15.53
N PRO A 574 -19.80 0.73 -16.19
CA PRO A 574 -20.46 1.99 -16.43
C PRO A 574 -20.83 2.64 -15.11
N SER A 575 -20.42 3.90 -14.91
CA SER A 575 -20.90 4.68 -13.75
C SER A 575 -22.41 4.92 -13.88
N ILE A 576 -23.12 4.79 -12.76
CA ILE A 576 -24.56 5.10 -12.66
C ILE A 576 -24.79 6.62 -12.76
N ILE A 577 -23.75 7.42 -12.58
CA ILE A 577 -23.82 8.87 -12.59
C ILE A 577 -23.91 9.32 -14.07
N ASN A 578 -24.88 10.18 -14.38
CA ASN A 578 -25.24 10.71 -15.72
C ASN A 578 -24.14 11.47 -16.49
N THR A 579 -22.86 11.27 -16.19
CA THR A 579 -21.74 11.84 -16.91
C THR A 579 -21.44 11.00 -18.16
N THR A 580 -21.38 11.67 -19.31
CA THR A 580 -21.02 11.07 -20.59
C THR A 580 -19.53 10.73 -20.62
N TYR A 581 -19.13 9.65 -19.96
CA TYR A 581 -17.77 9.15 -20.09
C TYR A 581 -17.55 8.62 -21.51
N GLN A 582 -16.37 8.91 -22.07
CA GLN A 582 -15.91 8.37 -23.34
C GLN A 582 -14.72 7.46 -23.06
N TYR A 583 -14.73 6.26 -23.63
CA TYR A 583 -13.59 5.37 -23.51
C TYR A 583 -13.18 4.88 -24.89
N ASP A 584 -11.91 5.09 -25.21
CA ASP A 584 -11.31 4.59 -26.43
C ASP A 584 -10.29 3.52 -26.04
N VAL A 585 -10.53 2.28 -26.45
CA VAL A 585 -9.64 1.15 -26.17
C VAL A 585 -9.16 0.59 -27.49
N LYS A 586 -7.84 0.56 -27.70
CA LYS A 586 -7.22 -0.02 -28.89
C LYS A 586 -6.25 -1.10 -28.46
N ILE A 587 -6.46 -2.32 -28.92
CA ILE A 587 -5.55 -3.46 -28.75
C ILE A 587 -5.08 -3.88 -30.13
N SER A 588 -3.77 -3.94 -30.36
CA SER A 588 -3.25 -4.38 -31.66
C SER A 588 -2.00 -5.22 -31.57
N ASN A 589 -1.90 -6.24 -32.44
CA ASN A 589 -0.73 -7.13 -32.54
C ASN A 589 -0.41 -7.86 -31.22
N SER A 590 -1.43 -8.20 -30.44
CA SER A 590 -1.27 -8.69 -29.06
C SER A 590 -1.69 -10.14 -28.91
N ASP A 591 -1.13 -10.81 -27.92
CA ASP A 591 -1.29 -12.24 -27.68
C ASP A 591 -1.77 -12.49 -26.25
N PHE A 592 -2.86 -13.26 -26.11
CA PHE A 592 -3.46 -13.62 -24.83
C PHE A 592 -3.52 -15.14 -24.69
N LYS A 593 -2.73 -15.71 -23.76
CA LYS A 593 -2.56 -17.18 -23.66
C LYS A 593 -2.78 -17.73 -22.25
N ASN A 594 -3.57 -18.80 -22.12
CA ASN A 594 -3.77 -19.50 -20.85
C ASN A 594 -4.29 -18.60 -19.70
N ASN A 595 -5.04 -17.55 -20.01
CA ASN A 595 -5.63 -16.70 -18.97
C ASN A 595 -6.95 -17.26 -18.48
N THR A 596 -7.28 -17.02 -17.21
CA THR A 596 -8.47 -17.56 -16.55
C THR A 596 -9.29 -16.46 -15.89
N SER A 597 -10.61 -16.63 -15.82
CA SER A 597 -11.52 -15.67 -15.18
C SER A 597 -12.82 -16.31 -14.69
N MET A 598 -13.69 -15.53 -14.05
CA MET A 598 -15.09 -15.94 -13.82
C MET A 598 -15.92 -15.74 -15.09
N ASN A 599 -15.88 -14.55 -15.68
CA ASN A 599 -16.54 -14.20 -16.94
C ASN A 599 -15.59 -13.37 -17.79
N GLY A 600 -15.56 -13.57 -19.11
CA GLY A 600 -14.79 -12.72 -20.04
C GLY A 600 -13.31 -12.63 -19.67
N SER A 601 -12.49 -13.63 -20.01
CA SER A 601 -11.09 -13.65 -19.53
C SER A 601 -10.28 -12.42 -19.92
N ILE A 602 -10.61 -11.80 -21.06
CA ILE A 602 -9.93 -10.60 -21.54
C ILE A 602 -10.81 -9.37 -21.41
N ILE A 603 -12.09 -9.44 -21.78
CA ILE A 603 -12.99 -8.28 -21.75
C ILE A 603 -14.26 -8.61 -21.00
N HIS A 604 -14.59 -7.81 -19.99
CA HIS A 604 -15.84 -7.88 -19.26
C HIS A 604 -16.52 -6.51 -19.26
N ILE A 605 -17.68 -6.43 -19.88
CA ILE A 605 -18.52 -5.23 -19.94
C ILE A 605 -19.77 -5.47 -19.12
N ASP A 606 -19.85 -4.81 -17.97
CA ASP A 606 -21.05 -4.87 -17.13
C ASP A 606 -22.18 -4.01 -17.75
N TYR A 607 -23.40 -4.15 -17.25
CA TYR A 607 -24.60 -3.47 -17.76
C TYR A 607 -24.46 -1.94 -17.77
N ALA A 608 -24.63 -1.32 -18.95
CA ALA A 608 -24.63 0.14 -19.16
C ALA A 608 -25.94 0.61 -19.82
N GLU A 609 -26.39 1.83 -19.52
CA GLU A 609 -27.51 2.45 -20.25
C GLU A 609 -27.04 3.50 -21.27
N PHE A 610 -25.98 4.26 -20.98
CA PHE A 610 -25.58 5.41 -21.81
C PHE A 610 -24.08 5.66 -21.82
N VAL A 611 -23.34 5.02 -22.74
CA VAL A 611 -21.91 5.31 -22.87
C VAL A 611 -21.45 5.22 -24.33
N ASN A 612 -20.60 6.16 -24.73
CA ASN A 612 -19.87 6.11 -25.99
C ASN A 612 -18.54 5.42 -25.71
N TYR A 613 -18.39 4.15 -26.12
CA TYR A 613 -17.08 3.53 -26.19
C TYR A 613 -16.70 3.23 -27.65
N ASN A 614 -15.40 3.13 -27.89
CA ASN A 614 -14.86 2.53 -29.09
C ASN A 614 -13.74 1.57 -28.66
N ILE A 615 -14.03 0.28 -28.69
CA ILE A 615 -13.10 -0.80 -28.38
C ILE A 615 -12.74 -1.49 -29.69
N LEU A 616 -11.51 -1.29 -30.12
CA LEU A 616 -10.94 -1.85 -31.34
C LEU A 616 -9.87 -2.86 -30.98
N ILE A 617 -10.07 -4.12 -31.36
CA ILE A 617 -9.07 -5.19 -31.26
C ILE A 617 -8.69 -5.58 -32.69
N ASP A 618 -7.42 -5.44 -33.04
CA ASP A 618 -6.92 -5.75 -34.38
C ASP A 618 -5.71 -6.70 -34.32
N ASN A 619 -5.64 -7.62 -35.28
CA ASN A 619 -4.51 -8.53 -35.49
C ASN A 619 -3.97 -9.19 -34.20
N SER A 620 -4.86 -9.65 -33.33
CA SER A 620 -4.50 -10.20 -32.01
C SER A 620 -4.90 -11.67 -31.88
N SER A 621 -4.20 -12.45 -31.06
CA SER A 621 -4.46 -13.87 -30.86
C SER A 621 -4.92 -14.20 -29.44
N PHE A 622 -5.87 -15.12 -29.35
CA PHE A 622 -6.48 -15.59 -28.10
C PHE A 622 -6.40 -17.12 -28.07
N GLU A 623 -5.50 -17.66 -27.25
CA GLU A 623 -5.23 -19.11 -27.19
C GLU A 623 -5.44 -19.68 -25.78
N SER A 624 -6.25 -20.72 -25.67
CA SER A 624 -6.43 -21.49 -24.42
C SER A 624 -6.87 -20.66 -23.20
N ASN A 625 -7.57 -19.53 -23.41
CA ASN A 625 -8.14 -18.76 -22.31
C ASN A 625 -9.45 -19.39 -21.83
N ASN A 626 -9.71 -19.36 -20.52
CA ASN A 626 -10.81 -20.09 -19.90
C ASN A 626 -11.59 -19.27 -18.87
N ALA A 627 -12.87 -19.00 -19.13
CA ALA A 627 -13.79 -18.42 -18.15
C ALA A 627 -14.56 -19.54 -17.43
N LYS A 628 -14.69 -19.47 -16.09
CA LYS A 628 -15.44 -20.48 -15.31
C LYS A 628 -16.94 -20.48 -15.68
N GLN A 629 -17.50 -19.31 -16.00
CA GLN A 629 -18.92 -19.13 -16.31
C GLN A 629 -19.10 -18.76 -17.78
N ASN A 630 -19.20 -17.48 -18.14
CA ASN A 630 -19.67 -17.07 -19.45
C ASN A 630 -18.63 -16.27 -20.24
N GLY A 631 -18.61 -16.46 -21.56
CA GLY A 631 -17.79 -15.67 -22.47
C GLY A 631 -16.30 -15.93 -22.28
N GLY A 632 -15.73 -16.91 -22.99
CA GLY A 632 -14.34 -17.32 -22.76
C GLY A 632 -13.35 -16.18 -22.98
N ILE A 633 -13.62 -15.28 -23.93
CA ILE A 633 -12.82 -14.06 -24.18
C ILE A 633 -13.56 -12.80 -23.75
N ILE A 634 -14.80 -12.65 -24.20
CA ILE A 634 -15.62 -11.47 -23.93
C ILE A 634 -16.97 -11.83 -23.31
N TYR A 635 -17.30 -11.12 -22.25
CA TYR A 635 -18.61 -11.13 -21.61
C TYR A 635 -19.19 -9.72 -21.65
N SER A 636 -20.40 -9.56 -22.18
CA SER A 636 -21.08 -8.25 -22.25
C SER A 636 -22.58 -8.37 -22.05
N LEU A 637 -23.13 -7.63 -21.09
CA LEU A 637 -24.59 -7.49 -20.91
C LEU A 637 -25.14 -6.15 -21.43
N TYR A 638 -24.32 -5.39 -22.14
CA TYR A 638 -24.74 -4.12 -22.73
C TYR A 638 -25.63 -4.34 -23.97
N TYR A 639 -26.63 -3.47 -24.20
CA TYR A 639 -27.63 -3.64 -25.27
C TYR A 639 -27.14 -3.27 -26.68
N SER A 640 -26.08 -2.47 -26.81
CA SER A 640 -25.52 -2.08 -28.13
C SER A 640 -23.98 -2.20 -28.26
N PRO A 641 -23.33 -3.32 -27.88
CA PRO A 641 -21.88 -3.52 -28.02
C PRO A 641 -21.44 -3.59 -29.48
N TYR A 642 -22.28 -4.04 -30.42
CA TYR A 642 -21.91 -4.15 -31.84
C TYR A 642 -21.47 -2.83 -32.49
N LYS A 643 -21.86 -1.68 -31.91
CA LYS A 643 -21.43 -0.36 -32.38
C LYS A 643 -20.07 0.05 -31.83
N ILE A 644 -19.57 -0.70 -30.86
CA ILE A 644 -18.60 -0.24 -29.88
C ILE A 644 -17.40 -1.19 -29.85
N VAL A 645 -17.63 -2.50 -29.83
CA VAL A 645 -16.59 -3.52 -29.73
C VAL A 645 -16.40 -4.22 -31.06
N ASN A 646 -15.19 -4.11 -31.61
CA ASN A 646 -14.86 -4.64 -32.93
C ASN A 646 -13.57 -5.48 -32.87
N PHE A 647 -13.65 -6.72 -33.35
CA PHE A 647 -12.53 -7.62 -33.55
C PHE A 647 -12.23 -7.74 -35.05
N TYR A 648 -11.02 -7.35 -35.44
CA TYR A 648 -10.50 -7.45 -36.80
C TYR A 648 -9.31 -8.38 -36.86
N ASN A 649 -9.33 -9.32 -37.80
CA ASN A 649 -8.18 -10.20 -38.12
C ASN A 649 -7.65 -10.94 -36.88
N CYS A 650 -8.52 -11.25 -35.92
CA CYS A 650 -8.14 -11.91 -34.68
C CYS A 650 -8.23 -13.44 -34.81
N ILE A 651 -7.36 -14.15 -34.10
CA ILE A 651 -7.30 -15.62 -34.09
C ILE A 651 -7.80 -16.13 -32.74
N PHE A 652 -8.72 -17.11 -32.75
CA PHE A 652 -9.30 -17.70 -31.55
C PHE A 652 -9.08 -19.22 -31.55
N LYS A 653 -8.27 -19.72 -30.63
CA LYS A 653 -7.89 -21.14 -30.57
C LYS A 653 -8.08 -21.70 -29.17
N ASP A 654 -8.82 -22.80 -29.06
CA ASP A 654 -8.97 -23.59 -27.83
C ASP A 654 -9.45 -22.81 -26.58
N ASN A 655 -10.13 -21.66 -26.76
CA ASN A 655 -10.74 -20.91 -25.67
C ASN A 655 -12.00 -21.63 -25.16
N LYS A 656 -12.30 -21.49 -23.87
CA LYS A 656 -13.39 -22.22 -23.20
C LYS A 656 -14.18 -21.34 -22.24
N ALA A 657 -15.47 -21.64 -22.13
CA ALA A 657 -16.34 -21.17 -21.07
C ALA A 657 -17.40 -22.23 -20.79
N HIS A 658 -18.16 -22.08 -19.70
CA HIS A 658 -19.34 -22.90 -19.51
C HIS A 658 -20.41 -22.59 -20.57
N ILE A 659 -20.59 -21.30 -20.91
CA ILE A 659 -21.48 -20.86 -21.99
C ILE A 659 -20.77 -19.76 -22.81
N GLY A 660 -20.71 -19.93 -24.13
CA GLY A 660 -20.08 -18.99 -25.06
C GLY A 660 -18.54 -19.05 -24.97
N ASN A 661 -17.91 -20.03 -25.63
CA ASN A 661 -16.44 -20.24 -25.54
C ASN A 661 -15.61 -19.03 -25.98
N ILE A 662 -16.19 -18.10 -26.74
CA ILE A 662 -15.54 -16.85 -27.16
C ILE A 662 -16.35 -15.66 -26.65
N SER A 663 -17.63 -15.58 -26.98
CA SER A 663 -18.47 -14.42 -26.69
C SER A 663 -19.76 -14.81 -25.98
N TYR A 664 -20.08 -14.09 -24.90
CA TYR A 664 -21.40 -14.08 -24.29
C TYR A 664 -21.97 -12.66 -24.32
N SER A 665 -23.16 -12.50 -24.91
CA SER A 665 -23.80 -11.20 -25.13
C SER A 665 -25.22 -11.13 -24.56
N TYR A 666 -25.81 -9.94 -24.39
CA TYR A 666 -27.22 -9.84 -23.97
C TYR A 666 -28.19 -10.45 -25.00
N SER A 667 -27.99 -10.18 -26.29
CA SER A 667 -28.72 -10.77 -27.41
C SER A 667 -27.83 -10.83 -28.65
N ILE A 668 -28.28 -11.49 -29.71
CA ILE A 668 -27.54 -11.55 -30.98
C ILE A 668 -27.34 -10.15 -31.61
N THR A 669 -28.28 -9.23 -31.39
CA THR A 669 -28.17 -7.84 -31.87
C THR A 669 -27.24 -7.01 -31.00
N SER A 670 -26.90 -7.51 -29.81
CA SER A 670 -25.98 -6.86 -28.89
C SER A 670 -24.63 -7.57 -28.88
N GLU A 671 -24.30 -8.37 -29.89
CA GLU A 671 -23.01 -9.06 -29.93
C GLU A 671 -21.90 -8.12 -30.43
N PRO A 672 -20.67 -8.19 -29.90
CA PRO A 672 -19.52 -7.55 -30.52
C PRO A 672 -19.39 -7.89 -32.01
N PHE A 673 -18.83 -6.97 -32.81
CA PHE A 673 -18.56 -7.24 -34.21
C PHE A 673 -17.28 -8.07 -34.36
N PHE A 674 -17.37 -9.19 -35.08
CA PHE A 674 -16.22 -10.03 -35.45
C PHE A 674 -16.15 -10.13 -36.97
N ASN A 675 -15.08 -9.61 -37.60
CA ASN A 675 -14.97 -9.61 -39.06
C ASN A 675 -14.88 -11.03 -39.67
N ASN A 676 -14.45 -12.01 -38.87
CA ASN A 676 -14.30 -13.42 -39.25
C ASN A 676 -15.26 -14.36 -38.48
N LYS A 677 -16.41 -13.88 -37.98
CA LYS A 677 -17.36 -14.67 -37.18
C LYS A 677 -17.70 -16.05 -37.76
N ASN A 678 -17.97 -16.13 -39.07
CA ASN A 678 -18.35 -17.39 -39.71
C ASN A 678 -17.22 -18.43 -39.67
N GLU A 679 -15.98 -17.98 -39.83
CA GLU A 679 -14.80 -18.85 -39.72
C GLU A 679 -14.65 -19.36 -38.29
N ILE A 680 -14.87 -18.50 -37.30
CA ILE A 680 -14.86 -18.88 -35.88
C ILE A 680 -15.90 -19.97 -35.60
N ILE A 681 -17.15 -19.82 -36.06
CA ILE A 681 -18.20 -20.83 -35.86
C ILE A 681 -17.85 -22.16 -36.54
N ILE A 682 -17.25 -22.13 -37.73
CA ILE A 682 -16.84 -23.34 -38.46
C ILE A 682 -15.74 -24.08 -37.69
N ASN A 683 -14.76 -23.34 -37.15
CA ASN A 683 -13.59 -23.91 -36.50
C ASN A 683 -13.84 -24.31 -35.04
N ASN A 684 -14.69 -23.56 -34.32
CA ASN A 684 -14.83 -23.66 -32.87
C ASN A 684 -16.27 -24.03 -32.42
N GLY A 685 -17.19 -24.24 -33.36
CA GLY A 685 -18.58 -24.58 -33.08
C GLY A 685 -19.48 -23.38 -32.76
N ILE A 686 -20.79 -23.58 -32.85
CA ILE A 686 -21.79 -22.53 -32.63
C ILE A 686 -21.83 -22.09 -31.15
N GLU A 687 -21.49 -23.00 -30.24
CA GLU A 687 -21.35 -22.79 -28.80
C GLU A 687 -20.25 -21.78 -28.43
N SER A 688 -19.41 -21.39 -29.40
CA SER A 688 -18.48 -20.28 -29.25
C SER A 688 -19.17 -18.95 -29.00
N PHE A 689 -20.41 -18.82 -29.46
CA PHE A 689 -21.24 -17.66 -29.26
C PHE A 689 -22.48 -18.07 -28.47
N ALA A 690 -22.79 -17.29 -27.45
CA ALA A 690 -23.99 -17.48 -26.66
C ALA A 690 -24.57 -16.12 -26.26
N THR A 691 -25.85 -16.15 -25.90
CA THR A 691 -26.53 -14.95 -25.39
C THR A 691 -27.18 -15.20 -24.05
N ASN A 692 -27.65 -14.13 -23.41
CA ASN A 692 -28.65 -14.25 -22.36
C ASN A 692 -29.82 -15.11 -22.86
N PRO A 693 -30.47 -15.89 -21.97
CA PRO A 693 -31.66 -16.65 -22.35
C PRO A 693 -32.65 -15.73 -23.06
N SER A 694 -33.23 -16.20 -24.17
CA SER A 694 -34.11 -15.40 -25.01
C SER A 694 -35.45 -16.06 -25.28
N LYS A 695 -35.59 -17.37 -25.04
CA LYS A 695 -36.84 -18.12 -25.24
C LYS A 695 -36.95 -19.36 -24.36
N ILE A 696 -38.20 -19.81 -24.18
CA ILE A 696 -38.56 -21.01 -23.42
C ILE A 696 -39.06 -22.07 -24.40
N LYS A 697 -38.63 -23.32 -24.24
CA LYS A 697 -39.19 -24.47 -24.98
C LYS A 697 -39.66 -25.55 -24.01
N ILE A 698 -40.74 -26.23 -24.36
CA ILE A 698 -41.24 -27.40 -23.60
C ILE A 698 -40.55 -28.69 -24.08
N ASN A 699 -40.37 -29.66 -23.17
CA ASN A 699 -39.94 -31.00 -23.53
C ASN A 699 -40.92 -31.64 -24.53
N LYS A 700 -40.40 -32.20 -25.63
CA LYS A 700 -41.17 -32.79 -26.76
C LYS A 700 -42.12 -33.92 -26.38
N ILE A 701 -42.00 -34.48 -25.17
CA ILE A 701 -42.84 -35.59 -24.69
C ILE A 701 -44.31 -35.16 -24.54
N PHE A 702 -44.58 -33.88 -24.26
CA PHE A 702 -45.95 -33.37 -24.28
C PHE A 702 -46.28 -32.82 -25.67
N SER A 703 -47.30 -33.39 -26.32
CA SER A 703 -47.98 -32.69 -27.41
C SER A 703 -48.44 -31.32 -26.90
N ASN A 704 -48.41 -30.27 -27.74
CA ASN A 704 -48.80 -28.90 -27.39
C ASN A 704 -50.20 -28.74 -26.74
N ASN A 705 -50.96 -29.82 -26.61
CA ASN A 705 -52.28 -29.90 -25.99
C ASN A 705 -52.26 -30.91 -24.83
N ILE A 706 -52.56 -30.43 -23.63
CA ILE A 706 -52.91 -31.28 -22.48
C ILE A 706 -54.44 -31.44 -22.47
N ASN A 707 -54.94 -32.68 -22.42
CA ASN A 707 -56.37 -32.97 -22.34
C ASN A 707 -56.69 -33.61 -20.99
N ILE A 708 -57.50 -32.93 -20.17
CA ILE A 708 -57.86 -33.38 -18.82
C ILE A 708 -59.37 -33.23 -18.59
N ILE A 709 -59.84 -33.71 -17.45
CA ILE A 709 -61.15 -33.36 -16.89
C ILE A 709 -60.95 -32.43 -15.69
N SER A 710 -61.95 -31.63 -15.34
CA SER A 710 -61.87 -30.75 -14.16
C SER A 710 -61.58 -31.58 -12.91
N GLY A 711 -60.64 -31.20 -12.05
CA GLY A 711 -60.22 -31.96 -10.88
C GLY A 711 -59.22 -33.09 -11.15
N TYR A 712 -58.71 -33.19 -12.38
CA TYR A 712 -57.65 -34.14 -12.71
C TYR A 712 -56.31 -33.70 -12.10
N HIS A 713 -55.61 -34.66 -11.50
CA HIS A 713 -54.28 -34.45 -10.94
C HIS A 713 -53.23 -34.69 -12.03
N ILE A 714 -52.49 -33.65 -12.41
CA ILE A 714 -51.39 -33.78 -13.37
C ILE A 714 -50.17 -34.29 -12.61
N ASN A 715 -49.95 -35.60 -12.70
CA ASN A 715 -48.80 -36.28 -12.09
C ASN A 715 -47.60 -36.36 -13.06
N ASP A 716 -47.81 -36.09 -14.35
CA ASP A 716 -46.74 -36.05 -15.32
C ASP A 716 -45.87 -34.80 -15.07
N ILE A 717 -44.54 -34.97 -15.17
CA ILE A 717 -43.58 -33.88 -14.94
C ILE A 717 -43.52 -33.02 -16.19
N ILE A 718 -44.11 -31.82 -16.14
CA ILE A 718 -43.96 -30.82 -17.20
C ILE A 718 -42.59 -30.16 -17.03
N SER A 719 -41.76 -30.24 -18.07
CA SER A 719 -40.39 -29.70 -18.04
C SER A 719 -40.22 -28.63 -19.10
N PHE A 720 -39.78 -27.45 -18.68
CA PHE A 720 -39.40 -26.35 -19.56
C PHE A 720 -37.88 -26.21 -19.59
N TYR A 721 -37.36 -25.75 -20.71
CA TYR A 721 -35.95 -25.49 -20.96
C TYR A 721 -35.79 -24.05 -21.41
N LEU A 722 -34.72 -23.41 -20.96
CA LEU A 722 -34.35 -22.07 -21.41
C LEU A 722 -33.32 -22.20 -22.54
N PHE A 723 -33.52 -21.41 -23.58
CA PHE A 723 -32.63 -21.34 -24.74
C PHE A 723 -32.23 -19.90 -25.01
N ASP A 724 -31.03 -19.72 -25.53
CA ASP A 724 -30.53 -18.43 -26.02
C ASP A 724 -30.89 -18.20 -27.51
N ASP A 725 -30.37 -17.13 -28.11
CA ASP A 725 -30.62 -16.78 -29.51
C ASP A 725 -30.03 -17.80 -30.50
N TYR A 726 -28.97 -18.51 -30.10
CA TYR A 726 -28.30 -19.55 -30.88
C TYR A 726 -28.88 -20.95 -30.69
N ASP A 727 -29.98 -21.07 -29.93
CA ASP A 727 -30.54 -22.36 -29.53
C ASP A 727 -29.60 -23.20 -28.64
N ASN A 728 -28.66 -22.56 -27.94
CA ASN A 728 -27.91 -23.20 -26.86
C ASN A 728 -28.84 -23.43 -25.67
N LEU A 729 -28.76 -24.63 -25.08
CA LEU A 729 -29.49 -24.97 -23.87
C LEU A 729 -28.80 -24.32 -22.66
N ILE A 730 -29.56 -23.59 -21.85
CA ILE A 730 -29.04 -22.89 -20.68
C ILE A 730 -28.97 -23.85 -19.49
N ASP A 731 -27.80 -23.93 -18.86
CA ASP A 731 -27.61 -24.60 -17.58
C ASP A 731 -27.67 -23.58 -16.43
N MET A 732 -28.62 -23.79 -15.54
CA MET A 732 -28.90 -22.93 -14.39
C MET A 732 -28.10 -23.35 -13.16
N GLY A 733 -27.28 -24.40 -13.25
CA GLY A 733 -26.48 -24.94 -12.15
C GLY A 733 -27.18 -26.10 -11.46
N SER A 734 -26.39 -27.09 -11.03
CA SER A 734 -26.87 -28.32 -10.38
C SER A 734 -26.21 -28.63 -9.05
N ASP A 735 -25.35 -27.73 -8.56
CA ASP A 735 -24.65 -27.89 -7.28
C ASP A 735 -25.25 -26.96 -6.23
N LEU A 736 -25.90 -27.54 -5.22
CA LEU A 736 -26.54 -26.79 -4.13
C LEU A 736 -25.51 -26.13 -3.21
N ASP A 737 -24.30 -26.67 -3.13
CA ASP A 737 -23.29 -26.20 -2.19
C ASP A 737 -22.60 -24.91 -2.71
N GLU A 738 -22.55 -24.72 -4.03
CA GLU A 738 -21.98 -23.52 -4.66
C GLU A 738 -23.02 -22.41 -4.94
N MET A 739 -24.31 -22.76 -5.06
CA MET A 739 -25.32 -21.84 -5.59
C MET A 739 -25.94 -20.93 -4.54
N LYS A 740 -26.00 -19.62 -4.83
CA LYS A 740 -26.73 -18.64 -4.01
C LYS A 740 -28.22 -18.64 -4.40
N ILE A 741 -29.11 -18.46 -3.41
CA ILE A 741 -30.57 -18.41 -3.64
C ILE A 741 -30.95 -17.33 -4.68
N GLU A 742 -30.23 -16.21 -4.68
CA GLU A 742 -30.45 -15.10 -5.62
C GLU A 742 -30.10 -15.45 -7.07
N GLU A 743 -29.29 -16.49 -7.30
CA GLU A 743 -28.92 -16.95 -8.64
C GLU A 743 -29.97 -17.90 -9.25
N LEU A 744 -30.94 -18.37 -8.45
CA LEU A 744 -31.99 -19.29 -8.89
C LEU A 744 -33.05 -18.58 -9.74
N VAL A 745 -33.43 -19.24 -10.83
CA VAL A 745 -34.57 -18.84 -11.66
C VAL A 745 -35.85 -19.35 -11.01
N PHE A 746 -36.70 -18.45 -10.54
CA PHE A 746 -38.02 -18.79 -9.99
C PHE A 746 -39.10 -18.56 -11.04
N PHE A 747 -40.10 -19.45 -11.09
CA PHE A 747 -41.20 -19.36 -12.04
C PHE A 747 -42.56 -19.68 -11.39
N SER A 748 -43.64 -19.24 -12.02
CA SER A 748 -45.02 -19.60 -11.69
C SER A 748 -45.74 -20.22 -12.89
N ILE A 749 -46.80 -20.97 -12.59
CA ILE A 749 -47.78 -21.41 -13.57
C ILE A 749 -49.14 -20.78 -13.25
N GLU A 750 -49.80 -20.22 -14.26
CA GLU A 750 -51.07 -19.50 -14.11
C GLU A 750 -52.06 -19.87 -15.23
N MET A 751 -53.35 -19.78 -14.95
CA MET A 751 -54.39 -19.88 -15.99
C MET A 751 -54.58 -18.51 -16.65
N ASN A 752 -54.73 -18.49 -17.98
CA ASN A 752 -55.12 -17.27 -18.70
C ASN A 752 -56.51 -16.75 -18.28
N ASP A 753 -57.44 -17.64 -17.95
CA ASP A 753 -58.79 -17.31 -17.48
C ASP A 753 -59.03 -17.84 -16.06
N LYS A 754 -58.63 -17.02 -15.07
CA LYS A 754 -58.78 -17.31 -13.64
C LYS A 754 -60.24 -17.33 -13.17
N GLN A 755 -61.19 -16.83 -13.98
CA GLN A 755 -62.62 -16.82 -13.66
C GLN A 755 -63.32 -18.12 -14.05
N ASN A 756 -62.76 -18.86 -15.01
CA ASN A 756 -63.34 -20.12 -15.48
C ASN A 756 -62.48 -21.35 -15.16
N ALA A 757 -61.21 -21.18 -14.77
CA ALA A 757 -60.35 -22.26 -14.33
C ALA A 757 -59.31 -21.77 -13.30
N ILE A 758 -58.92 -22.64 -12.36
CA ILE A 758 -57.91 -22.38 -11.34
C ILE A 758 -56.97 -23.58 -11.17
N ILE A 759 -55.71 -23.28 -10.85
CA ILE A 759 -54.70 -24.26 -10.43
C ILE A 759 -54.80 -24.42 -8.91
N GLN A 760 -55.03 -25.65 -8.45
CA GLN A 760 -55.03 -26.02 -7.04
C GLN A 760 -53.78 -26.85 -6.72
N GLY A 761 -52.94 -26.35 -5.81
CA GLY A 761 -51.66 -26.94 -5.44
C GLY A 761 -50.52 -25.93 -5.41
N GLN A 762 -49.27 -26.40 -5.41
CA GLN A 762 -48.09 -25.55 -5.57
C GLN A 762 -48.07 -24.99 -7.00
N ASN A 763 -48.07 -23.66 -7.17
CA ASN A 763 -48.05 -23.00 -8.49
C ASN A 763 -46.79 -22.16 -8.75
N LYS A 764 -45.79 -22.29 -7.87
CA LYS A 764 -44.49 -21.63 -7.95
C LYS A 764 -43.40 -22.66 -7.74
N ASN A 765 -42.33 -22.60 -8.52
CA ASN A 765 -41.17 -23.46 -8.35
C ASN A 765 -39.89 -22.75 -8.82
N TYR A 766 -38.76 -23.43 -8.80
CA TYR A 766 -37.49 -22.95 -9.32
C TYR A 766 -36.96 -23.92 -10.38
N CYS A 767 -36.06 -23.42 -11.22
CA CYS A 767 -35.36 -24.24 -12.20
C CYS A 767 -34.07 -24.82 -11.63
N TRP A 768 -33.73 -26.04 -12.06
CA TRP A 768 -32.59 -26.81 -11.57
C TRP A 768 -31.86 -27.52 -12.71
N GLY A 769 -30.52 -27.40 -12.74
CA GLY A 769 -29.71 -27.83 -13.88
C GLY A 769 -30.19 -27.17 -15.17
N THR A 770 -30.55 -27.95 -16.17
CA THR A 770 -31.07 -27.43 -17.45
C THR A 770 -32.60 -27.36 -17.53
N THR A 771 -33.33 -27.71 -16.45
CA THR A 771 -34.78 -27.89 -16.49
C THR A 771 -35.53 -27.09 -15.45
N CYS A 772 -36.66 -26.50 -15.85
CA CYS A 772 -37.68 -25.97 -14.96
C CYS A 772 -38.83 -26.99 -14.88
N THR A 773 -38.81 -27.85 -13.87
CA THR A 773 -39.78 -28.95 -13.74
C THR A 773 -40.94 -28.57 -12.83
N PHE A 774 -42.15 -28.98 -13.20
CA PHE A 774 -43.35 -28.73 -12.43
C PHE A 774 -44.29 -29.94 -12.47
N SER A 775 -44.81 -30.35 -11.31
CA SER A 775 -45.66 -31.53 -11.15
C SER A 775 -46.61 -31.38 -9.96
N ASN A 776 -47.52 -32.34 -9.78
CA ASN A 776 -48.38 -32.49 -8.60
C ASN A 776 -49.33 -31.32 -8.33
N PHE A 777 -50.09 -30.94 -9.36
CA PHE A 777 -51.15 -29.94 -9.24
C PHE A 777 -52.45 -30.42 -9.88
N GLU A 778 -53.56 -29.86 -9.41
CA GLU A 778 -54.90 -30.14 -9.90
C GLU A 778 -55.43 -28.91 -10.64
N ILE A 779 -56.09 -29.11 -11.78
CA ILE A 779 -56.76 -28.02 -12.49
C ILE A 779 -58.26 -28.21 -12.36
N ILE A 780 -58.95 -27.19 -11.84
CA ILE A 780 -60.40 -27.19 -11.68
C ILE A 780 -60.98 -26.05 -12.49
N GLY A 781 -61.92 -26.34 -13.38
CA GLY A 781 -62.54 -25.32 -14.23
C GLY A 781 -63.73 -25.85 -15.01
N ASN A 782 -64.41 -24.94 -15.71
CA ASN A 782 -65.48 -25.32 -16.64
C ASN A 782 -64.89 -26.06 -17.86
N PRO A 783 -65.69 -26.87 -18.59
CA PRO A 783 -65.24 -27.44 -19.86
C PRO A 783 -64.90 -26.33 -20.86
N GLY A 784 -63.77 -26.44 -21.53
CA GLY A 784 -63.28 -25.38 -22.40
C GLY A 784 -61.82 -25.55 -22.81
N ILE A 785 -61.36 -24.64 -23.66
CA ILE A 785 -59.96 -24.53 -24.08
C ILE A 785 -59.35 -23.35 -23.33
N TYR A 786 -58.29 -23.62 -22.58
CA TYR A 786 -57.56 -22.67 -21.76
C TYR A 786 -56.08 -22.66 -22.15
N GLU A 787 -55.35 -21.67 -21.64
CA GLU A 787 -53.90 -21.64 -21.70
C GLU A 787 -53.33 -21.73 -20.29
N LEU A 788 -52.42 -22.68 -20.11
CA LEU A 788 -51.57 -22.81 -18.95
C LEU A 788 -50.28 -22.02 -19.22
N ILE A 789 -50.13 -20.89 -18.55
CA ILE A 789 -49.05 -19.93 -18.77
C ILE A 789 -47.92 -20.23 -17.78
N PHE A 790 -46.78 -20.68 -18.28
CA PHE A 790 -45.52 -20.65 -17.55
C PHE A 790 -44.96 -19.23 -17.58
N LYS A 791 -44.53 -18.70 -16.43
CA LYS A 791 -43.98 -17.34 -16.31
C LYS A 791 -42.79 -17.33 -15.37
N ILE A 792 -41.64 -16.84 -15.86
CA ILE A 792 -40.49 -16.56 -14.99
C ILE A 792 -40.85 -15.37 -14.07
N MET A 793 -40.67 -15.57 -12.77
CA MET A 793 -40.87 -14.55 -11.73
C MET A 793 -39.56 -13.84 -11.38
N ASN A 794 -38.46 -14.60 -11.29
CA ASN A 794 -37.11 -14.10 -11.04
C ASN A 794 -36.16 -14.78 -12.03
N PHE A 795 -35.27 -14.01 -12.64
CA PHE A 795 -34.31 -14.46 -13.65
C PHE A 795 -32.99 -14.97 -13.06
N GLY A 796 -32.83 -14.90 -11.74
CA GLY A 796 -31.62 -15.36 -11.07
C GLY A 796 -30.39 -14.56 -11.51
N LYS A 797 -29.32 -15.27 -11.89
CA LYS A 797 -28.11 -14.67 -12.48
C LYS A 797 -28.28 -14.12 -13.90
N TYR A 798 -29.42 -14.36 -14.56
CA TYR A 798 -29.69 -13.91 -15.92
C TYR A 798 -30.43 -12.58 -15.96
N LYS A 799 -30.31 -11.86 -17.07
CA LYS A 799 -31.11 -10.65 -17.30
C LYS A 799 -32.52 -11.01 -17.79
N LYS A 800 -33.46 -10.11 -17.52
CA LYS A 800 -34.83 -10.21 -18.03
C LYS A 800 -34.83 -10.18 -19.56
N PHE A 801 -35.64 -11.05 -20.16
CA PHE A 801 -35.83 -11.15 -21.61
C PHE A 801 -37.33 -11.21 -21.97
N GLU A 802 -37.69 -10.87 -23.21
CA GLU A 802 -39.09 -10.68 -23.62
C GLU A 802 -39.91 -11.97 -23.63
N ASN A 803 -39.36 -13.07 -24.18
CA ASN A 803 -40.08 -14.35 -24.26
C ASN A 803 -39.95 -15.18 -22.98
N SER A 804 -40.08 -14.54 -21.81
CA SER A 804 -40.00 -15.16 -20.49
C SER A 804 -41.32 -15.83 -20.05
N THR A 805 -42.26 -15.99 -20.97
CA THR A 805 -43.53 -16.70 -20.77
C THR A 805 -43.73 -17.75 -21.87
N TYR A 806 -44.42 -18.84 -21.51
CA TYR A 806 -44.79 -19.90 -22.46
C TYR A 806 -46.22 -20.36 -22.20
N SER A 807 -47.08 -20.29 -23.23
CA SER A 807 -48.48 -20.76 -23.14
C SER A 807 -48.60 -22.18 -23.66
N LEU A 808 -49.10 -23.08 -22.81
CA LEU A 808 -49.45 -24.45 -23.18
C LEU A 808 -50.96 -24.59 -23.31
N LYS A 809 -51.45 -25.15 -24.42
CA LYS A 809 -52.89 -25.32 -24.62
C LYS A 809 -53.41 -26.44 -23.72
N LEU A 810 -54.47 -26.15 -22.98
CA LEU A 810 -55.12 -27.06 -22.06
C LEU A 810 -56.59 -27.20 -22.42
N THR A 811 -57.06 -28.41 -22.67
CA THR A 811 -58.48 -28.69 -22.87
C THR A 811 -59.04 -29.36 -21.63
N ILE A 812 -60.00 -28.71 -20.97
CA ILE A 812 -60.83 -29.33 -19.95
C ILE A 812 -62.04 -29.94 -20.66
N ASN A 813 -62.05 -31.26 -20.77
CA ASN A 813 -63.14 -32.01 -21.37
C ASN A 813 -64.37 -32.03 -20.46
N GLU A 814 -65.54 -32.23 -21.05
CA GLU A 814 -66.76 -32.48 -20.28
C GLU A 814 -66.61 -33.71 -19.39
N CYS A 815 -67.21 -33.63 -18.21
CA CYS A 815 -67.24 -34.73 -17.27
C CYS A 815 -68.10 -35.89 -17.81
N ASP A 816 -67.51 -37.08 -17.98
CA ASP A 816 -68.31 -38.28 -18.23
C ASP A 816 -69.12 -38.62 -16.97
N LYS A 817 -70.38 -38.21 -16.97
CA LYS A 817 -71.33 -38.41 -15.85
C LYS A 817 -71.58 -39.88 -15.53
N ASN A 818 -71.24 -40.81 -16.41
CA ASN A 818 -71.37 -42.24 -16.14
C ASN A 818 -70.21 -42.78 -15.28
N LYS A 819 -69.07 -42.09 -15.30
CA LYS A 819 -67.83 -42.52 -14.62
C LYS A 819 -67.46 -41.65 -13.43
N TYR A 820 -67.79 -40.36 -13.47
CA TYR A 820 -67.37 -39.37 -12.47
C TYR A 820 -68.55 -38.56 -11.94
N LEU A 821 -68.44 -38.12 -10.68
CA LEU A 821 -69.34 -37.13 -10.08
C LEU A 821 -68.82 -35.73 -10.39
N TYR A 822 -69.71 -34.82 -10.82
CA TYR A 822 -69.37 -33.43 -11.15
C TYR A 822 -69.98 -32.46 -10.13
N GLN A 823 -69.24 -32.15 -9.07
CA GLN A 823 -69.73 -31.27 -7.99
C GLN A 823 -68.62 -30.43 -7.35
N ILE A 824 -69.04 -29.43 -6.56
CA ILE A 824 -68.15 -28.56 -5.80
C ILE A 824 -67.54 -29.39 -4.67
N ARG A 825 -66.24 -29.67 -4.74
CA ARG A 825 -65.54 -30.51 -3.74
C ARG A 825 -64.47 -29.75 -2.98
N LYS A 826 -63.55 -29.11 -3.71
CA LYS A 826 -62.33 -28.51 -3.15
C LYS A 826 -62.24 -26.99 -3.30
N ASN A 827 -63.02 -26.39 -4.19
CA ASN A 827 -63.05 -24.95 -4.46
C ASN A 827 -64.50 -24.49 -4.49
N GLU A 828 -64.84 -23.39 -3.83
CA GLU A 828 -66.22 -22.91 -3.68
C GLU A 828 -66.88 -22.50 -5.02
N ASN A 829 -66.08 -22.16 -6.02
CA ASN A 829 -66.55 -21.57 -7.28
C ASN A 829 -66.60 -22.56 -8.45
N PHE A 830 -65.87 -23.67 -8.39
CA PHE A 830 -65.75 -24.61 -9.50
C PHE A 830 -66.10 -26.04 -9.11
N LYS A 831 -66.80 -26.73 -10.02
CA LYS A 831 -67.09 -28.16 -9.90
C LYS A 831 -65.91 -28.96 -10.44
N SER A 832 -65.53 -30.03 -9.75
CA SER A 832 -64.55 -31.01 -10.21
C SER A 832 -65.21 -32.34 -10.56
N CYS A 833 -64.64 -33.03 -11.53
CA CYS A 833 -64.88 -34.43 -11.83
C CYS A 833 -64.00 -35.28 -10.93
N TYR A 834 -64.62 -36.15 -10.14
CA TYR A 834 -63.85 -37.11 -9.37
C TYR A 834 -64.59 -38.43 -9.23
N MET A 835 -63.82 -39.47 -9.00
CA MET A 835 -64.36 -40.76 -8.60
C MET A 835 -64.45 -40.75 -7.07
N PRO A 836 -65.63 -41.00 -6.48
CA PRO A 836 -65.79 -40.93 -5.04
C PRO A 836 -64.90 -41.95 -4.34
N ILE A 837 -64.21 -41.52 -3.30
CA ILE A 837 -63.34 -42.37 -2.49
C ILE A 837 -63.99 -42.53 -1.11
N CYS A 838 -64.16 -43.77 -0.68
CA CYS A 838 -64.66 -44.11 0.65
C CYS A 838 -63.51 -44.71 1.45
N GLU A 839 -63.09 -44.04 2.53
CA GLU A 839 -62.09 -44.53 3.48
C GLU A 839 -62.72 -44.65 4.88
N PRO A 840 -62.91 -45.87 5.40
CA PRO A 840 -62.56 -47.17 4.81
C PRO A 840 -63.47 -47.55 3.62
N VAL A 841 -62.97 -48.45 2.77
CA VAL A 841 -63.69 -48.94 1.58
C VAL A 841 -65.06 -49.49 1.97
N CYS A 842 -66.08 -49.23 1.16
CA CYS A 842 -67.43 -49.76 1.35
C CYS A 842 -67.38 -51.29 1.48
N SER A 843 -67.80 -51.81 2.63
CA SER A 843 -67.82 -53.24 2.92
C SER A 843 -69.05 -53.91 2.26
N ASN A 844 -69.02 -55.24 2.13
CA ASN A 844 -70.17 -56.06 1.73
C ASN A 844 -70.85 -55.67 0.39
N ASN A 845 -70.04 -55.42 -0.65
CA ASN A 845 -70.49 -55.00 -1.99
C ASN A 845 -71.24 -53.65 -2.01
N GLY A 846 -71.02 -52.77 -1.03
CA GLY A 846 -71.47 -51.38 -1.13
C GLY A 846 -70.73 -50.65 -2.25
N VAL A 847 -71.44 -49.79 -2.99
CA VAL A 847 -70.82 -48.93 -4.00
C VAL A 847 -70.62 -47.54 -3.41
N CYS A 848 -69.41 -46.98 -3.54
CA CYS A 848 -69.15 -45.62 -3.08
C CYS A 848 -69.84 -44.65 -4.06
N ILE A 849 -70.90 -43.98 -3.63
CA ILE A 849 -71.70 -43.08 -4.47
C ILE A 849 -71.38 -41.61 -4.26
N ASN A 850 -70.64 -41.29 -3.18
CA ASN A 850 -70.00 -40.01 -2.93
C ASN A 850 -68.87 -40.24 -1.90
N ASP A 851 -67.97 -39.28 -1.68
CA ASP A 851 -66.88 -39.42 -0.72
C ASP A 851 -67.39 -39.82 0.67
N ASN A 852 -66.94 -40.96 1.17
CA ASN A 852 -67.37 -41.56 2.44
C ASN A 852 -68.90 -41.79 2.57
N ILE A 853 -69.61 -41.85 1.45
CA ILE A 853 -71.03 -42.21 1.37
C ILE A 853 -71.16 -43.47 0.52
N CYS A 854 -71.38 -44.59 1.20
CA CYS A 854 -71.62 -45.87 0.56
C CYS A 854 -73.12 -46.11 0.35
N GLU A 855 -73.48 -46.57 -0.84
CA GLU A 855 -74.78 -47.18 -1.11
C GLU A 855 -74.71 -48.67 -0.78
N CYS A 856 -75.37 -49.07 0.30
CA CYS A 856 -75.31 -50.44 0.81
C CYS A 856 -76.32 -51.36 0.13
N SER A 857 -75.93 -52.62 -0.10
CA SER A 857 -76.88 -53.65 -0.53
C SER A 857 -77.97 -53.87 0.55
N LYS A 858 -79.17 -54.32 0.16
CA LYS A 858 -80.42 -54.36 0.97
C LYS A 858 -80.33 -55.01 2.37
N ARG A 859 -79.21 -55.65 2.76
CA ARG A 859 -79.01 -56.31 4.06
C ARG A 859 -78.10 -55.53 5.03
N TYR A 860 -77.43 -54.48 4.57
CA TYR A 860 -76.43 -53.73 5.32
C TYR A 860 -76.75 -52.23 5.36
N THR A 861 -76.26 -51.54 6.38
CA THR A 861 -76.42 -50.10 6.64
C THR A 861 -75.13 -49.55 7.29
N GLY A 862 -75.15 -48.31 7.75
CA GLY A 862 -73.96 -47.62 8.29
C GLY A 862 -73.15 -46.92 7.21
N LYS A 863 -72.29 -45.97 7.61
CA LYS A 863 -71.55 -45.09 6.68
C LYS A 863 -70.66 -45.85 5.68
N THR A 864 -70.19 -47.04 6.05
CA THR A 864 -69.28 -47.86 5.24
C THR A 864 -69.87 -49.23 4.89
N CYS A 865 -71.19 -49.42 5.04
CA CYS A 865 -71.89 -50.69 4.80
C CYS A 865 -71.37 -51.89 5.61
N ASN A 866 -70.74 -51.60 6.75
CA ASN A 866 -70.24 -52.58 7.69
C ASN A 866 -71.25 -52.92 8.80
N GLU A 867 -72.38 -52.22 8.89
CA GLU A 867 -73.43 -52.50 9.87
C GLU A 867 -74.54 -53.35 9.23
N TYR A 868 -75.15 -54.27 9.98
CA TYR A 868 -76.42 -54.89 9.60
C TYR A 868 -77.59 -54.00 10.03
N TYR A 869 -78.75 -54.10 9.36
CA TYR A 869 -79.99 -53.50 9.87
C TYR A 869 -80.22 -53.94 11.34
N LYS A 870 -80.23 -52.99 12.26
CA LYS A 870 -80.47 -53.25 13.69
C LYS A 870 -81.89 -53.80 13.90
N LEU A 871 -81.99 -55.01 14.45
CA LEU A 871 -83.23 -55.55 15.02
C LEU A 871 -83.74 -54.63 16.15
N LYS A 872 -85.06 -54.47 16.26
CA LYS A 872 -85.77 -53.54 17.15
C LYS A 872 -85.42 -53.77 18.64
N ARG A 873 -84.68 -52.84 19.23
CA ARG A 873 -84.19 -52.82 20.63
C ARG A 873 -85.34 -52.71 21.66
N TRP A 874 -85.38 -53.61 22.64
CA TRP A 874 -86.34 -53.61 23.75
C TRP A 874 -85.96 -52.55 24.81
N LYS A 875 -86.67 -51.41 24.83
CA LYS A 875 -86.42 -50.25 25.72
C LYS A 875 -86.36 -50.58 27.22
N LEU A 876 -86.91 -51.71 27.66
CA LEU A 876 -86.95 -52.13 29.06
C LEU A 876 -85.57 -52.56 29.60
N TYR A 877 -84.70 -53.10 28.73
CA TYR A 877 -83.36 -53.55 29.11
C TYR A 877 -82.39 -52.37 29.33
N ASP A 878 -82.52 -51.30 28.54
CA ASP A 878 -81.73 -50.07 28.68
C ASP A 878 -82.05 -49.32 29.97
N ILE A 879 -83.31 -49.37 30.43
CA ILE A 879 -83.72 -48.78 31.71
C ILE A 879 -83.11 -49.56 32.88
N LEU A 880 -83.13 -50.90 32.82
CA LEU A 880 -82.52 -51.76 33.84
C LEU A 880 -81.01 -51.53 33.98
N VAL A 881 -80.28 -51.44 32.86
CA VAL A 881 -78.84 -51.16 32.87
C VAL A 881 -78.54 -49.74 33.38
N ARG A 882 -79.37 -48.74 33.05
CA ARG A 882 -79.22 -47.37 33.57
C ARG A 882 -79.42 -47.30 35.09
N VAL A 883 -80.42 -48.00 35.63
CA VAL A 883 -80.68 -48.03 37.08
C VAL A 883 -79.53 -48.69 37.84
N ILE A 884 -79.02 -49.82 37.35
CA ILE A 884 -77.87 -50.51 37.95
C ILE A 884 -76.61 -49.63 37.88
N SER A 885 -76.38 -48.95 36.76
CA SER A 885 -75.21 -48.07 36.56
C SER A 885 -75.26 -46.84 37.47
N ILE A 886 -76.42 -46.20 37.61
CA ILE A 886 -76.60 -45.06 38.52
C ILE A 886 -76.40 -45.50 39.98
N GLY A 887 -76.92 -46.68 40.36
CA GLY A 887 -76.71 -47.25 41.70
C GLY A 887 -75.23 -47.47 42.02
N LEU A 888 -74.46 -48.03 41.07
CA LEU A 888 -73.02 -48.25 41.23
C LEU A 888 -72.24 -46.93 41.31
N ILE A 889 -72.59 -45.91 40.51
CA ILE A 889 -71.95 -44.60 40.55
C ILE A 889 -72.18 -43.91 41.90
N ILE A 890 -73.42 -43.96 42.43
CA ILE A 890 -73.73 -43.37 43.75
C ILE A 890 -72.94 -44.09 44.86
N ILE A 891 -72.83 -45.42 44.81
CA ILE A 891 -72.03 -46.21 45.74
C ILE A 891 -70.54 -45.83 45.65
N SER A 892 -69.98 -45.69 44.45
CA SER A 892 -68.59 -45.26 44.27
C SER A 892 -68.33 -43.85 44.79
N ILE A 893 -69.25 -42.91 44.58
CA ILE A 893 -69.14 -41.55 45.13
C ILE A 893 -69.22 -41.58 46.66
N PHE A 894 -70.11 -42.40 47.24
CA PHE A 894 -70.22 -42.55 48.69
C PHE A 894 -68.94 -43.15 49.29
N LEU A 895 -68.33 -44.14 48.63
CA LEU A 895 -67.04 -44.72 49.05
C LEU A 895 -65.90 -43.70 48.94
N LEU A 896 -65.87 -42.86 47.90
CA LEU A 896 -64.90 -41.78 47.76
C LEU A 896 -65.07 -40.70 48.84
N ILE A 897 -66.31 -40.31 49.16
CA ILE A 897 -66.61 -39.35 50.23
C ILE A 897 -66.25 -39.96 51.60
N ALA A 898 -66.55 -41.23 51.85
CA ALA A 898 -66.13 -41.93 53.06
C ALA A 898 -64.59 -41.99 53.18
N LEU A 899 -63.88 -42.29 52.09
CA LEU A 899 -62.42 -42.23 52.04
C LEU A 899 -61.87 -40.82 52.31
N PHE A 900 -62.56 -39.78 51.84
CA PHE A 900 -62.16 -38.38 52.08
C PHE A 900 -62.43 -37.92 53.52
N ILE A 901 -63.59 -38.27 54.11
CA ILE A 901 -63.94 -37.91 55.49
C ILE A 901 -63.05 -38.66 56.50
N TYR A 902 -62.73 -39.92 56.23
CA TYR A 902 -61.89 -40.73 57.11
C TYR A 902 -60.39 -40.69 56.75
N LYS A 903 -59.97 -39.79 55.85
CA LYS A 903 -58.57 -39.56 55.42
C LYS A 903 -57.59 -39.34 56.59
N GLU A 904 -58.06 -38.81 57.71
CA GLU A 904 -57.22 -38.55 58.90
C GLU A 904 -57.24 -39.67 59.94
N ASN A 905 -58.01 -40.74 59.73
CA ASN A 905 -58.00 -41.90 60.59
C ASN A 905 -56.69 -42.69 60.37
N ASN A 906 -55.95 -42.94 61.46
CA ASN A 906 -54.61 -43.54 61.44
C ASN A 906 -54.55 -44.95 60.82
N ILE A 907 -55.68 -45.64 60.66
CA ILE A 907 -55.76 -46.92 59.94
C ILE A 907 -55.70 -46.71 58.41
N ILE A 908 -56.30 -45.65 57.88
CA ILE A 908 -56.32 -45.36 56.43
C ILE A 908 -55.01 -44.68 55.97
N LYS A 909 -54.36 -43.89 56.84
CA LYS A 909 -53.04 -43.29 56.57
C LYS A 909 -51.89 -44.30 56.43
N LYS A 910 -52.06 -45.57 56.84
CA LYS A 910 -51.03 -46.62 56.76
C LYS A 910 -51.17 -47.57 55.55
N GLY A 911 -52.14 -47.33 54.66
CA GLY A 911 -52.39 -48.16 53.47
C GLY A 911 -51.98 -47.54 52.13
N ILE A 912 -51.35 -46.36 52.11
CA ILE A 912 -50.87 -45.70 50.88
C ILE A 912 -49.39 -46.06 50.70
N PHE A 913 -49.13 -47.31 50.37
CA PHE A 913 -47.84 -47.80 49.88
C PHE A 913 -48.12 -49.10 49.10
N ILE A 914 -47.43 -49.28 47.96
CA ILE A 914 -47.58 -50.34 46.92
C ILE A 914 -48.53 -49.95 45.79
N ASP A 915 -48.23 -50.10 44.51
CA ASP A 915 -47.01 -50.13 43.68
C ASP A 915 -47.57 -50.37 42.27
N LEU A 916 -47.07 -49.64 41.26
CA LEU A 916 -46.89 -50.12 39.87
C LEU A 916 -48.18 -50.57 39.12
N TRP A 917 -48.32 -50.68 37.81
CA TRP A 917 -47.48 -50.55 36.65
C TRP A 917 -48.44 -50.58 35.44
N PHE A 918 -48.23 -49.65 34.52
CA PHE A 918 -48.00 -49.92 33.10
C PHE A 918 -49.05 -50.49 32.13
N SER A 919 -48.75 -50.05 30.89
CA SER A 919 -48.91 -50.72 29.60
C SER A 919 -50.23 -50.44 28.89
N PHE A 920 -50.26 -49.53 27.92
CA PHE A 920 -49.89 -49.78 26.51
C PHE A 920 -50.64 -50.96 25.91
N ASN A 921 -51.64 -50.65 25.09
CA ASN A 921 -51.53 -50.70 23.63
C ASN A 921 -52.46 -49.66 23.01
#